data_AF-A0AAU1J068-F1
#
_entry.id   AF-A0AAU1J068-F1
#
_cell.length_a   1.000
_cell.length_b   1.000
_cell.length_c   1.000
_cell.angle_alpha   90.00
_cell.angle_beta   90.00
_cell.angle_gamma   90.00
#
_symmetry.space_group_name_H-M   'P 1'
#
loop_
_entity.id
_entity.type
_entity.pdbx_description
1 polymer ?
#
loop_
_entity_poly.entity_id
_entity_poly.type
_entity_poly.pdbx_seq_one_letter_code
_entity_poly.pdbx_strand_id
1 'polypeptide(L)'
;MPSSTSADRTRTDALLIFPPQTEARFFPYLSLPYLTGHLRRRGRRVHQADLNIAVLHELLRRPALLDDAVRAQDTSDDRTAVSDWYRRAVADVFAAHIGDLRAHVLHKEPAGDLGADRAVRLAGLALELLVRDTFLVRTWENLGRLDDAVRRAAARPPAASDVPVASLHRLVSGLLGRHRPRVVGLSVAFFSQLAPALLIAAWVRRLAPDTRICLGGQQVMLRHDSLARLPGVLESVDALCPTAGEEPLERWLDALDGTVPLTAVPGMTWLSRSGVESRTGPPVTLRFRDLGPPDFTGLPFRSYLNDALELAIVSCVGCYWGRCAFCSYGNRALPQGGYQQGTATQIADAVETVVRATGTRYVSVADENTNLRLILKAMRVARARGVRVRFGVRGRLEAILTDPEFCLDLAAAGCAMISVGYEGVSQRLLDRMDRGVRAADYQRILDNLDAAGITVRFSVMGQVLDETPDEFEASLRFLVDNERRIGIDALELMVAEPGSRLVGSPEEYGLDLDTTDRLAGNPELSYLAGRVGHPLSVRGGPTRTEALDRLVRIFHTVRPGRTHASTSSHPASAGPRGPGVEALRPHTWVRVAPPSADDRAADRVTLADLVRERFYALPRADVEQRPDGLLTARTERGSRLLARLADAGAGAADPERSASPAASARSSS
;
A
#
# COMPACT_ATOMS: atom_id res chain seq x y z
N MET A 1 54.19 5.26 -14.08
CA MET A 1 53.39 4.06 -13.74
C MET A 1 52.55 4.41 -12.53
N PRO A 2 51.22 4.54 -12.63
CA PRO A 2 50.40 4.87 -11.47
C PRO A 2 50.29 3.64 -10.57
N SER A 3 50.63 3.83 -9.30
CA SER A 3 50.54 2.83 -8.26
C SER A 3 49.09 2.41 -8.06
N SER A 4 48.89 1.10 -8.01
CA SER A 4 47.64 0.44 -7.68
C SER A 4 47.21 0.81 -6.26
N THR A 5 46.29 1.76 -6.13
CA THR A 5 45.45 1.85 -4.93
C THR A 5 44.54 0.63 -4.94
N SER A 6 44.73 -0.26 -3.97
CA SER A 6 43.77 -1.30 -3.62
C SER A 6 42.38 -0.65 -3.51
N ALA A 7 41.53 -0.84 -4.53
CA ALA A 7 40.21 -0.26 -4.56
C ALA A 7 39.45 -0.73 -3.32
N ASP A 8 39.08 0.19 -2.43
CA ASP A 8 38.25 -0.11 -1.25
C ASP A 8 36.97 -0.81 -1.72
N ARG A 9 36.93 -2.13 -1.54
CA ARG A 9 35.85 -3.00 -2.02
C ARG A 9 34.57 -2.77 -1.22
N THR A 10 34.63 -2.06 -0.09
CA THR A 10 33.49 -1.80 0.79
C THR A 10 32.72 -0.53 0.43
N ARG A 11 33.37 0.43 -0.23
CA ARG A 11 32.78 1.72 -0.60
C ARG A 11 31.80 1.59 -1.76
N THR A 12 30.55 2.01 -1.58
CA THR A 12 29.54 2.09 -2.65
C THR A 12 29.45 3.49 -3.26
N ASP A 13 29.12 3.57 -4.54
CA ASP A 13 28.85 4.85 -5.22
C ASP A 13 27.53 5.45 -4.73
N ALA A 14 26.48 4.63 -4.62
CA ALA A 14 25.17 5.05 -4.12
C ALA A 14 24.57 4.04 -3.13
N LEU A 15 24.01 4.58 -2.05
CA LEU A 15 23.08 3.89 -1.14
C LEU A 15 21.68 4.46 -1.37
N LEU A 16 20.80 3.67 -1.96
CA LEU A 16 19.41 4.06 -2.22
C LEU A 16 18.51 3.53 -1.10
N ILE A 17 17.74 4.41 -0.47
CA ILE A 17 16.90 4.08 0.68
C ILE A 17 15.45 4.41 0.38
N PHE A 18 14.57 3.46 0.68
CA PHE A 18 13.13 3.69 0.79
C PHE A 18 12.78 3.91 2.27
N PRO A 19 12.42 5.12 2.70
CA PRO A 19 12.18 5.43 4.12
C PRO A 19 10.94 4.71 4.69
N PRO A 20 10.88 4.42 6.00
CA PRO A 20 9.60 4.09 6.66
C PRO A 20 8.75 5.36 6.80
N GLN A 21 7.53 5.33 7.32
CA GLN A 21 6.63 4.18 7.32
C GLN A 21 5.55 4.40 6.27
N THR A 22 5.20 3.35 5.54
CA THR A 22 4.13 3.36 4.52
C THR A 22 3.37 2.03 4.53
N GLU A 23 2.25 2.01 3.83
CA GLU A 23 1.46 0.82 3.51
C GLU A 23 2.14 -0.13 2.50
N ALA A 24 3.20 0.32 1.81
CA ALA A 24 3.95 -0.49 0.85
C ALA A 24 4.85 -1.53 1.55
N ARG A 25 4.20 -2.46 2.28
CA ARG A 25 4.81 -3.57 3.02
C ARG A 25 4.55 -4.92 2.36
N PHE A 26 3.65 -4.95 1.39
CA PHE A 26 3.25 -6.16 0.65
C PHE A 26 4.26 -6.52 -0.45
N PHE A 27 4.95 -5.54 -1.03
CA PHE A 27 5.95 -5.76 -2.07
C PHE A 27 6.94 -4.58 -2.11
N PRO A 28 8.16 -4.80 -2.66
CA PRO A 28 9.14 -3.72 -2.78
C PRO A 28 8.63 -2.59 -3.68
N TYR A 29 8.84 -1.34 -3.24
CA TYR A 29 8.50 -0.18 -4.07
C TYR A 29 9.46 -0.05 -5.25
N LEU A 30 8.93 0.30 -6.44
CA LEU A 30 9.66 0.17 -7.71
C LEU A 30 10.78 1.18 -7.95
N SER A 31 10.81 2.29 -7.22
CA SER A 31 11.83 3.32 -7.43
C SER A 31 13.25 2.80 -7.20
N LEU A 32 13.50 2.02 -6.14
CA LEU A 32 14.86 1.53 -5.87
C LEU A 32 15.32 0.49 -6.91
N PRO A 33 14.51 -0.53 -7.28
CA PRO A 33 14.92 -1.51 -8.28
C PRO A 33 15.25 -0.92 -9.66
N TYR A 34 14.49 0.07 -10.14
CA TYR A 34 14.77 0.72 -11.43
C TYR A 34 16.05 1.57 -11.38
N LEU A 35 16.21 2.40 -10.35
CA LEU A 35 17.45 3.17 -10.15
C LEU A 35 18.66 2.26 -10.00
N THR A 36 18.53 1.18 -9.22
CA THR A 36 19.60 0.19 -9.00
C THR A 36 19.97 -0.51 -10.30
N GLY A 37 18.98 -0.99 -11.06
CA GLY A 37 19.21 -1.65 -12.35
C GLY A 37 19.88 -0.70 -13.36
N HIS A 38 19.45 0.56 -13.42
CA HIS A 38 20.04 1.58 -14.29
C HIS A 38 21.51 1.83 -13.94
N LEU A 39 21.79 2.17 -12.69
CA LEU A 39 23.13 2.53 -12.24
C LEU A 39 24.11 1.35 -12.33
N ARG A 40 23.69 0.13 -11.98
CA ARG A 40 24.54 -1.08 -12.09
C ARG A 40 24.90 -1.41 -13.54
N ARG A 41 23.98 -1.23 -14.50
CA ARG A 41 24.29 -1.37 -15.93
C ARG A 41 25.32 -0.36 -16.43
N ARG A 42 25.48 0.78 -15.74
CA ARG A 42 26.53 1.77 -15.98
C ARG A 42 27.79 1.55 -15.14
N GLY A 43 27.94 0.39 -14.52
CA GLY A 43 29.14 0.02 -13.75
C GLY A 43 29.23 0.64 -12.36
N ARG A 44 28.16 1.29 -11.87
CA ARG A 44 28.13 1.89 -10.52
C ARG A 44 27.89 0.83 -9.46
N ARG A 45 28.61 0.92 -8.34
CA ARG A 45 28.40 0.06 -7.16
C ARG A 45 27.25 0.62 -6.32
N VAL A 46 26.09 -0.02 -6.42
CA VAL A 46 24.87 0.44 -5.74
C VAL A 46 24.39 -0.58 -4.71
N HIS A 47 24.08 -0.10 -3.51
CA HIS A 47 23.30 -0.84 -2.51
C HIS A 47 21.92 -0.19 -2.39
N GLN A 48 20.89 -1.02 -2.22
CA GLN A 48 19.52 -0.56 -1.99
C GLN A 48 18.99 -1.17 -0.70
N ALA A 49 18.27 -0.37 0.08
CA ALA A 49 17.70 -0.79 1.34
C ALA A 49 16.28 -0.23 1.50
N ASP A 50 15.33 -1.12 1.71
CA ASP A 50 13.97 -0.74 2.09
C ASP A 50 13.89 -0.70 3.63
N LEU A 51 13.91 0.51 4.19
CA LEU A 51 13.81 0.71 5.63
C LEU A 51 12.37 0.62 6.14
N ASN A 52 11.36 0.69 5.26
CA ASN A 52 9.96 0.44 5.62
C ASN A 52 9.78 -1.01 6.09
N ILE A 53 10.35 -1.97 5.36
CA ILE A 53 10.31 -3.40 5.76
C ILE A 53 11.37 -3.76 6.80
N ALA A 54 12.56 -3.14 6.77
CA ALA A 54 13.63 -3.48 7.71
C ALA A 54 13.29 -3.09 9.16
N VAL A 55 12.63 -1.95 9.38
CA VAL A 55 12.14 -1.56 10.72
C VAL A 55 11.11 -2.57 11.23
N LEU A 56 10.16 -2.98 10.38
CA LEU A 56 9.19 -4.02 10.70
C LEU A 56 9.89 -5.31 11.16
N HIS A 57 10.87 -5.80 10.40
CA HIS A 57 11.60 -7.01 10.76
C HIS A 57 12.36 -6.89 12.08
N GLU A 58 12.94 -5.73 12.38
CA GLU A 58 13.62 -5.49 13.66
C GLU A 58 12.64 -5.49 14.83
N LEU A 59 11.46 -4.90 14.64
CA LEU A 59 10.40 -4.85 15.65
C LEU A 59 9.81 -6.25 15.92
N LEU A 60 9.54 -7.04 14.86
CA LEU A 60 9.08 -8.43 15.01
C LEU A 60 10.09 -9.33 15.75
N ARG A 61 11.38 -9.00 15.73
CA ARG A 61 12.40 -9.76 16.47
C ARG A 61 12.40 -9.48 17.98
N ARG A 62 11.62 -8.50 18.45
CA ARG A 62 11.62 -8.00 19.83
C ARG A 62 10.22 -8.06 20.46
N PRO A 63 9.64 -9.26 20.68
CA PRO A 63 8.26 -9.42 21.18
C PRO A 63 7.99 -8.71 22.50
N ALA A 64 8.97 -8.66 23.40
CA ALA A 64 8.83 -8.00 24.71
C ALA A 64 8.42 -6.51 24.60
N LEU A 65 8.72 -5.86 23.46
CA LEU A 65 8.33 -4.47 23.22
C LEU A 65 6.84 -4.30 22.94
N LEU A 66 6.13 -5.35 22.51
CA LEU A 66 4.71 -5.23 22.23
C LEU A 66 3.92 -5.09 23.53
N ASP A 67 4.23 -5.91 24.54
CA ASP A 67 3.57 -5.82 25.84
C ASP A 67 3.81 -4.44 26.48
N ASP A 68 5.02 -3.90 26.34
CA ASP A 68 5.37 -2.56 26.84
C ASP A 68 4.68 -1.45 26.05
N ALA A 69 4.58 -1.58 24.73
CA ALA A 69 3.85 -0.62 23.88
C ALA A 69 2.36 -0.58 24.23
N VAL A 70 1.75 -1.75 24.45
CA VAL A 70 0.33 -1.87 24.82
C VAL A 70 0.09 -1.32 26.23
N ARG A 71 0.96 -1.65 27.20
CA ARG A 71 0.89 -1.10 28.57
C ARG A 71 1.07 0.42 28.61
N ALA A 72 1.97 0.98 27.78
CA ALA A 72 2.15 2.42 27.69
C ALA A 72 0.91 3.14 27.13
N GLN A 73 0.18 2.51 26.19
CA GLN A 73 -1.02 3.06 25.55
C GLN A 73 -2.24 3.11 26.46
N ASP A 74 -2.33 2.24 27.48
CA ASP A 74 -3.40 2.23 28.48
C ASP A 74 -3.48 3.53 29.32
N THR A 75 -2.48 4.41 29.23
CA THR A 75 -2.41 5.70 29.95
C THR A 75 -2.97 6.90 29.18
N SER A 76 -3.39 6.73 27.91
CA SER A 76 -3.91 7.81 27.07
C SER A 76 -5.41 8.08 27.30
N ASP A 77 -5.84 9.35 27.15
CA ASP A 77 -7.19 9.86 27.49
C ASP A 77 -8.33 9.41 26.55
N ASP A 78 -8.04 8.69 25.45
CA ASP A 78 -9.01 8.32 24.42
C ASP A 78 -9.74 6.99 24.74
N ARG A 79 -10.47 6.99 25.86
CA ARG A 79 -10.98 5.77 26.51
C ARG A 79 -12.42 5.44 26.14
N THR A 80 -12.58 4.43 25.28
CA THR A 80 -13.75 3.53 25.35
C THR A 80 -13.27 2.14 25.73
N ALA A 81 -13.96 1.48 26.67
CA ALA A 81 -13.54 0.19 27.21
C ALA A 81 -13.38 -0.91 26.13
N VAL A 82 -14.08 -0.79 25.00
CA VAL A 82 -13.95 -1.68 23.84
C VAL A 82 -12.59 -1.56 23.15
N SER A 83 -12.13 -0.33 22.89
CA SER A 83 -10.89 -0.08 22.15
C SER A 83 -9.67 -0.57 22.93
N ASP A 84 -9.63 -0.32 24.23
CA ASP A 84 -8.51 -0.72 25.09
C ASP A 84 -8.46 -2.24 25.27
N TRP A 85 -9.62 -2.88 25.43
CA TRP A 85 -9.70 -4.34 25.46
C TRP A 85 -9.23 -4.95 24.14
N TYR A 86 -9.70 -4.42 23.00
CA TYR A 86 -9.37 -4.96 21.69
C TYR A 86 -7.86 -4.93 21.44
N ARG A 87 -7.19 -3.81 21.74
CA ARG A 87 -5.74 -3.68 21.57
C ARG A 87 -4.96 -4.67 22.44
N ARG A 88 -5.33 -4.81 23.72
CA ARG A 88 -4.73 -5.80 24.62
C ARG A 88 -4.93 -7.21 24.12
N ALA A 89 -6.14 -7.53 23.66
CA ALA A 89 -6.46 -8.84 23.12
C ALA A 89 -5.66 -9.15 21.83
N VAL A 90 -5.48 -8.18 20.93
CA VAL A 90 -4.61 -8.32 19.75
C VAL A 90 -3.16 -8.57 20.17
N ALA A 91 -2.67 -7.84 21.18
CA ALA A 91 -1.32 -8.01 21.68
C ALA A 91 -1.07 -9.40 22.28
N ASP A 92 -2.00 -9.91 23.08
CA ASP A 92 -1.95 -11.26 23.63
C ASP A 92 -1.92 -12.31 22.52
N VAL A 93 -2.75 -12.13 21.48
CA VAL A 93 -2.77 -13.03 20.31
C VAL A 93 -1.45 -12.97 19.56
N PHE A 94 -0.88 -11.78 19.34
CA PHE A 94 0.44 -11.67 18.72
C PHE A 94 1.51 -12.35 19.55
N ALA A 95 1.55 -12.11 20.87
CA ALA A 95 2.55 -12.68 21.75
C ALA A 95 2.47 -14.22 21.75
N ALA A 96 1.26 -14.78 21.76
CA ALA A 96 1.03 -16.22 21.66
C ALA A 96 1.48 -16.83 20.32
N HIS A 97 1.43 -16.06 19.23
CA HIS A 97 1.71 -16.54 17.87
C HIS A 97 3.01 -16.01 17.27
N ILE A 98 3.85 -15.30 18.03
CA ILE A 98 5.01 -14.60 17.47
C ILE A 98 6.05 -15.51 16.81
N GLY A 99 6.20 -16.74 17.31
CA GLY A 99 7.07 -17.74 16.69
C GLY A 99 6.67 -18.01 15.24
N ASP A 100 5.41 -18.42 15.05
CA ASP A 100 4.83 -18.74 13.74
C ASP A 100 4.78 -17.51 12.83
N LEU A 101 4.47 -16.33 13.38
CA LEU A 101 4.48 -15.08 12.64
C LEU A 101 5.87 -14.74 12.11
N ARG A 102 6.91 -14.85 12.94
CA ARG A 102 8.29 -14.58 12.53
C ARG A 102 8.77 -15.58 11.51
N ALA A 103 8.52 -16.87 11.74
CA ALA A 103 8.88 -17.94 10.82
C ALA A 103 8.23 -17.71 9.45
N HIS A 104 6.93 -17.37 9.43
CA HIS A 104 6.22 -17.09 8.20
C HIS A 104 6.64 -15.78 7.52
N VAL A 105 6.69 -14.66 8.24
CA VAL A 105 7.01 -13.34 7.64
C VAL A 105 8.46 -13.27 7.18
N LEU A 106 9.41 -13.78 7.97
CA LEU A 106 10.83 -13.67 7.67
C LEU A 106 11.31 -14.77 6.71
N HIS A 107 10.77 -15.98 6.84
CA HIS A 107 11.30 -17.18 6.17
C HIS A 107 10.27 -17.93 5.31
N LYS A 108 9.00 -17.49 5.30
CA LYS A 108 7.88 -18.14 4.58
C LYS A 108 7.67 -19.60 4.97
N GLU A 109 7.97 -19.93 6.22
CA GLU A 109 7.59 -21.22 6.82
C GLU A 109 6.07 -21.31 7.02
N PRO A 110 5.49 -22.52 7.12
CA PRO A 110 4.07 -22.69 7.43
C PRO A 110 3.69 -21.98 8.74
N ALA A 111 2.61 -21.19 8.72
CA ALA A 111 2.16 -20.40 9.87
C ALA A 111 1.25 -21.18 10.84
N GLY A 112 1.52 -22.48 11.02
CA GLY A 112 0.74 -23.36 11.91
C GLY A 112 -0.77 -23.26 11.71
N ASP A 113 -1.50 -23.23 12.83
CA ASP A 113 -2.97 -23.15 12.86
C ASP A 113 -3.51 -21.80 12.37
N LEU A 114 -2.71 -20.73 12.46
CA LEU A 114 -3.11 -19.38 12.06
C LEU A 114 -3.37 -19.32 10.55
N GLY A 115 -2.48 -19.96 9.77
CA GLY A 115 -2.46 -19.90 8.32
C GLY A 115 -1.84 -18.61 7.77
N ALA A 116 -1.38 -18.65 6.51
CA ALA A 116 -0.58 -17.58 5.91
C ALA A 116 -1.29 -16.20 5.87
N ASP A 117 -2.56 -16.14 5.43
CA ASP A 117 -3.32 -14.88 5.35
C ASP A 117 -3.44 -14.20 6.72
N ARG A 118 -3.81 -14.97 7.76
CA ARG A 118 -3.91 -14.43 9.12
C ARG A 118 -2.55 -14.04 9.69
N ALA A 119 -1.48 -14.74 9.32
CA ALA A 119 -0.14 -14.41 9.80
C ALA A 119 0.32 -13.06 9.28
N VAL A 120 0.11 -12.82 7.98
CA VAL A 120 0.39 -11.53 7.35
C VAL A 120 -0.44 -10.41 7.99
N ARG A 121 -1.75 -10.63 8.21
CA ARG A 121 -2.63 -9.63 8.84
C ARG A 121 -2.24 -9.32 10.27
N LEU A 122 -2.02 -10.34 11.09
CA LEU A 122 -1.64 -10.18 12.50
C LEU A 122 -0.28 -9.49 12.63
N ALA A 123 0.68 -9.78 11.75
CA ALA A 123 1.95 -9.05 11.70
C ALA A 123 1.75 -7.56 11.35
N GLY A 124 0.81 -7.24 10.46
CA GLY A 124 0.41 -5.87 10.13
C GLY A 124 -0.16 -5.14 11.36
N LEU A 125 -1.16 -5.73 12.01
CA LEU A 125 -1.81 -5.17 13.21
C LEU A 125 -0.82 -4.95 14.36
N ALA A 126 0.06 -5.93 14.61
CA ALA A 126 1.06 -5.80 15.66
C ALA A 126 2.09 -4.72 15.35
N LEU A 127 2.49 -4.56 14.09
CA LEU A 127 3.34 -3.43 13.71
C LEU A 127 2.64 -2.11 13.99
N GLU A 128 1.36 -1.97 13.61
CA GLU A 128 0.60 -0.75 13.87
C GLU A 128 0.52 -0.40 15.34
N LEU A 129 0.35 -1.39 16.22
CA LEU A 129 0.42 -1.21 17.67
C LEU A 129 1.82 -0.76 18.13
N LEU A 130 2.90 -1.36 17.60
CA LEU A 130 4.28 -1.07 17.99
C LEU A 130 4.74 0.34 17.59
N VAL A 131 4.21 0.86 16.48
CA VAL A 131 4.59 2.18 15.98
C VAL A 131 3.60 3.26 16.36
N ARG A 132 2.45 2.91 16.95
CA ARG A 132 1.43 3.88 17.36
C ARG A 132 2.04 4.99 18.23
N ASP A 133 1.60 6.22 17.99
CA ASP A 133 2.04 7.41 18.72
C ASP A 133 3.55 7.71 18.65
N THR A 134 4.29 6.99 17.80
CA THR A 134 5.71 7.28 17.53
C THR A 134 5.88 8.34 16.46
N PHE A 135 7.09 8.90 16.38
CA PHE A 135 7.43 9.89 15.36
C PHE A 135 7.21 9.36 13.92
N LEU A 136 7.39 8.06 13.70
CA LEU A 136 7.33 7.46 12.35
C LEU A 136 5.92 7.43 11.73
N VAL A 137 4.87 7.55 12.56
CA VAL A 137 3.47 7.49 12.12
C VAL A 137 2.68 8.77 12.38
N ARG A 138 3.36 9.84 12.80
CA ARG A 138 2.72 11.13 12.99
C ARG A 138 2.26 11.68 11.63
N THR A 139 1.01 12.14 11.57
CA THR A 139 0.47 12.88 10.43
C THR A 139 0.79 14.37 10.56
N TRP A 140 0.86 15.05 9.43
CA TRP A 140 1.31 16.45 9.38
C TRP A 140 0.35 17.29 8.55
N GLU A 141 -0.14 18.36 9.17
CA GLU A 141 -1.01 19.35 8.55
C GLU A 141 -0.24 20.57 8.01
N ASN A 142 1.09 20.61 8.19
CA ASN A 142 1.92 21.74 7.80
C ASN A 142 3.39 21.32 7.65
N LEU A 143 4.05 21.74 6.56
CA LEU A 143 5.44 21.38 6.29
C LEU A 143 6.45 22.04 7.23
N GLY A 144 6.20 23.26 7.70
CA GLY A 144 7.05 23.95 8.68
C GLY A 144 7.04 23.25 10.04
N ARG A 145 5.84 22.89 10.54
CA ARG A 145 5.71 22.09 11.78
C ARG A 145 6.38 20.72 11.67
N LEU A 146 6.30 20.09 10.50
CA LEU A 146 7.01 18.86 10.19
C LEU A 146 8.52 19.08 10.29
N ASP A 147 9.07 20.08 9.61
CA ASP A 147 10.50 20.40 9.60
C ASP A 147 11.04 20.66 11.02
N ASP A 148 10.35 21.50 11.78
CA ASP A 148 10.68 21.81 13.17
C ASP A 148 10.70 20.57 14.07
N ALA A 149 9.73 19.68 13.91
CA ALA A 149 9.66 18.45 14.67
C ALA A 149 10.77 17.47 14.28
N VAL A 150 11.11 17.38 12.99
CA VAL A 150 12.27 16.61 12.51
C VAL A 150 13.56 17.13 13.13
N ARG A 151 13.80 18.45 13.11
CA ARG A 151 15.03 19.05 13.67
C ARG A 151 15.16 18.74 15.16
N ARG A 152 14.07 18.87 15.93
CA ARG A 152 14.02 18.48 17.35
C ARG A 152 14.28 16.99 17.55
N ALA A 153 13.63 16.12 16.77
CA ALA A 153 13.81 14.68 16.87
C ALA A 153 15.24 14.26 16.52
N ALA A 154 15.84 14.86 15.49
CA ALA A 154 17.21 14.60 15.08
C ALA A 154 18.20 14.98 16.19
N ALA A 155 17.97 16.06 16.93
CA ALA A 155 18.83 16.52 18.04
C ALA A 155 18.82 15.59 19.27
N ARG A 156 17.81 14.74 19.43
CA ARG A 156 17.71 13.80 20.56
C ARG A 156 18.65 12.61 20.36
N PRO A 157 19.32 12.14 21.43
CA PRO A 157 20.03 10.86 21.39
C PRO A 157 19.06 9.72 21.03
N PRO A 158 19.44 8.76 20.17
CA PRO A 158 18.56 7.65 19.78
C PRO A 158 18.05 6.82 20.97
N ALA A 159 18.84 6.69 22.04
CA ALA A 159 18.46 5.99 23.27
C ALA A 159 17.34 6.72 24.05
N ALA A 160 17.14 8.01 23.80
CA ALA A 160 16.08 8.82 24.38
C ALA A 160 14.86 8.96 23.44
N SER A 161 14.82 8.25 22.33
CA SER A 161 13.70 8.20 21.38
C SER A 161 12.88 6.91 21.58
N ASP A 162 11.70 6.87 20.96
CA ASP A 162 10.90 5.64 20.91
C ASP A 162 11.64 4.51 20.18
N VAL A 163 11.25 3.26 20.47
CA VAL A 163 11.97 2.08 19.98
C VAL A 163 11.97 1.95 18.45
N PRO A 164 10.87 2.25 17.73
CA PRO A 164 10.90 2.33 16.27
C PRO A 164 11.94 3.33 15.73
N VAL A 165 11.99 4.55 16.26
CA VAL A 165 12.99 5.57 15.86
C VAL A 165 14.41 5.12 16.19
N ALA A 166 14.64 4.53 17.37
CA ALA A 166 15.95 4.01 17.76
C ALA A 166 16.40 2.84 16.86
N SER A 167 15.45 2.00 16.44
CA SER A 167 15.69 0.89 15.51
C SER A 167 16.02 1.38 14.12
N LEU A 168 15.29 2.39 13.63
CA LEU A 168 15.60 3.07 12.37
C LEU A 168 17.01 3.66 12.40
N HIS A 169 17.36 4.39 13.48
CA HIS A 169 18.70 4.97 13.62
C HIS A 169 19.79 3.90 13.54
N ARG A 170 19.66 2.78 14.27
CA ARG A 170 20.63 1.68 14.21
C ARG A 170 20.77 1.09 12.81
N LEU A 171 19.67 0.91 12.09
CA LEU A 171 19.69 0.41 10.71
C LEU A 171 20.44 1.39 9.79
N VAL A 172 20.15 2.69 9.88
CA VAL A 172 20.84 3.74 9.12
C VAL A 172 22.34 3.76 9.44
N SER A 173 22.71 3.80 10.72
CA SER A 173 24.13 3.79 11.13
C SER A 173 24.85 2.53 10.63
N GLY A 174 24.20 1.37 10.71
CA GLY A 174 24.75 0.11 10.21
C GLY A 174 24.96 0.11 8.69
N LEU A 175 24.02 0.67 7.92
CA LEU A 175 24.17 0.81 6.47
C LEU A 175 25.32 1.76 6.10
N LEU A 176 25.42 2.92 6.77
CA LEU A 176 26.51 3.87 6.54
C LEU A 176 27.88 3.26 6.87
N GLY A 177 27.98 2.56 8.01
CA GLY A 177 29.24 1.92 8.42
C GLY A 177 29.68 0.80 7.48
N ARG A 178 28.74 -0.02 6.97
CA ARG A 178 29.02 -1.14 6.06
C ARG A 178 29.36 -0.71 4.64
N HIS A 179 28.68 0.31 4.12
CA HIS A 179 28.75 0.66 2.69
C HIS A 179 29.52 1.94 2.40
N ARG A 180 29.73 2.81 3.40
CA ARG A 180 30.46 4.09 3.29
C ARG A 180 30.12 4.85 1.99
N PRO A 181 28.84 5.12 1.72
CA PRO A 181 28.40 5.59 0.40
C PRO A 181 28.94 6.97 0.06
N ARG A 182 29.19 7.23 -1.24
CA ARG A 182 29.45 8.60 -1.73
C ARG A 182 28.16 9.43 -1.78
N VAL A 183 27.06 8.79 -2.19
CA VAL A 183 25.73 9.39 -2.30
C VAL A 183 24.71 8.54 -1.54
N VAL A 184 23.85 9.17 -0.76
CA VAL A 184 22.61 8.60 -0.23
C VAL A 184 21.43 9.21 -0.97
N GLY A 185 20.67 8.37 -1.68
CA GLY A 185 19.43 8.75 -2.35
C GLY A 185 18.22 8.28 -1.54
N LEU A 186 17.38 9.20 -1.06
CA LEU A 186 16.16 8.88 -0.34
C LEU A 186 14.97 8.97 -1.29
N SER A 187 14.30 7.85 -1.54
CA SER A 187 13.12 7.80 -2.41
C SER A 187 11.83 8.00 -1.61
N VAL A 188 11.27 9.20 -1.69
CA VAL A 188 10.09 9.65 -0.95
C VAL A 188 8.87 9.59 -1.87
N ALA A 189 8.19 8.45 -1.88
CA ALA A 189 7.01 8.21 -2.71
C ALA A 189 5.72 8.68 -2.03
N PHE A 190 5.59 8.45 -0.73
CA PHE A 190 4.39 8.75 0.06
C PHE A 190 4.60 9.96 0.96
N PHE A 191 3.55 10.73 1.22
CA PHE A 191 3.65 11.92 2.08
C PHE A 191 4.13 11.57 3.49
N SER A 192 3.68 10.44 4.03
CA SER A 192 4.12 9.92 5.34
C SER A 192 5.63 9.69 5.45
N GLN A 193 6.34 9.52 4.33
CA GLN A 193 7.79 9.31 4.32
C GLN A 193 8.58 10.60 4.49
N LEU A 194 7.98 11.79 4.34
CA LEU A 194 8.71 13.05 4.39
C LEU A 194 9.45 13.24 5.72
N ALA A 195 8.74 13.18 6.85
CA ALA A 195 9.35 13.35 8.17
C ALA A 195 10.48 12.33 8.45
N PRO A 196 10.28 11.00 8.29
CA PRO A 196 11.34 10.03 8.48
C PRO A 196 12.47 10.15 7.45
N ALA A 197 12.22 10.54 6.19
CA ALA A 197 13.27 10.80 5.22
C ALA A 197 14.17 11.96 5.65
N LEU A 198 13.57 13.08 6.09
CA LEU A 198 14.32 14.23 6.58
C LEU A 198 15.08 13.91 7.88
N LEU A 199 14.50 13.08 8.75
CA LEU A 199 15.18 12.57 9.94
C LEU A 199 16.41 11.73 9.58
N ILE A 200 16.28 10.83 8.60
CA ILE A 200 17.41 10.05 8.06
C ILE A 200 18.46 10.99 7.46
N ALA A 201 18.07 11.98 6.65
CA ALA A 201 19.00 12.94 6.06
C ALA A 201 19.79 13.72 7.13
N ALA A 202 19.12 14.17 8.19
CA ALA A 202 19.74 14.85 9.31
C ALA A 202 20.76 13.96 10.05
N TRP A 203 20.44 12.67 10.25
CA TRP A 203 21.39 11.72 10.84
C TRP A 203 22.56 11.41 9.92
N VAL A 204 22.34 11.18 8.63
CA VAL A 204 23.42 10.94 7.66
C VAL A 204 24.38 12.13 7.64
N ARG A 205 23.87 13.37 7.65
CA ARG A 205 24.70 14.58 7.69
C ARG A 205 25.63 14.64 8.92
N ARG A 206 25.18 14.13 10.07
CA ARG A 206 25.98 14.10 11.31
C ARG A 206 26.93 12.92 11.38
N LEU A 207 26.48 11.74 10.94
CA LEU A 207 27.24 10.49 11.03
C LEU A 207 28.28 10.33 9.91
N ALA A 208 28.04 10.93 8.75
CA ALA A 208 28.87 10.82 7.56
C ALA A 208 28.86 12.14 6.75
N PRO A 209 29.51 13.22 7.26
CA PRO A 209 29.38 14.58 6.71
C PRO A 209 29.83 14.72 5.24
N ASP A 210 30.74 13.87 4.77
CA ASP A 210 31.23 13.85 3.40
C ASP A 210 30.27 13.17 2.41
N THR A 211 29.28 12.43 2.91
CA THR A 211 28.27 11.76 2.08
C THR A 211 27.31 12.80 1.52
N ARG A 212 27.09 12.76 0.20
CA ARG A 212 26.10 13.62 -0.45
C ARG A 212 24.71 13.03 -0.31
N ILE A 213 23.71 13.88 -0.10
CA ILE A 213 22.33 13.46 0.17
C ILE A 213 21.40 14.08 -0.87
N CYS A 214 20.58 13.24 -1.50
CA CYS A 214 19.52 13.69 -2.39
C CYS A 214 18.17 13.09 -2.01
N LEU A 215 17.11 13.89 -2.10
CA LEU A 215 15.73 13.40 -2.04
C LEU A 215 15.17 13.30 -3.46
N GLY A 216 14.51 12.21 -3.77
CA GLY A 216 13.72 12.05 -5.00
C GLY A 216 12.40 11.34 -4.74
N GLY A 217 11.66 11.03 -5.79
CA GLY A 217 10.36 10.37 -5.70
C GLY A 217 9.17 11.33 -5.76
N GLN A 218 7.97 10.78 -5.73
CA GLN A 218 6.75 11.49 -6.07
C GLN A 218 6.50 12.72 -5.18
N GLN A 219 6.79 12.67 -3.88
CA GLN A 219 6.59 13.83 -3.02
C GLN A 219 7.58 14.96 -3.31
N VAL A 220 8.80 14.62 -3.75
CA VAL A 220 9.78 15.62 -4.19
C VAL A 220 9.34 16.22 -5.52
N MET A 221 8.90 15.40 -6.48
CA MET A 221 8.31 15.88 -7.73
C MET A 221 7.17 16.87 -7.47
N LEU A 222 6.25 16.54 -6.55
CA LEU A 222 5.07 17.34 -6.23
C LEU A 222 5.40 18.65 -5.46
N ARG A 223 6.45 18.64 -4.64
CA ARG A 223 6.63 19.65 -3.58
C ARG A 223 8.04 20.24 -3.50
N HIS A 224 8.89 20.03 -4.51
CA HIS A 224 10.30 20.44 -4.49
C HIS A 224 10.49 21.91 -4.11
N ASP A 225 9.67 22.83 -4.63
CA ASP A 225 9.77 24.25 -4.27
C ASP A 225 9.52 24.51 -2.78
N SER A 226 8.46 23.91 -2.22
CA SER A 226 8.16 24.05 -0.79
C SER A 226 9.23 23.38 0.07
N LEU A 227 9.74 22.23 -0.34
CA LEU A 227 10.81 21.52 0.37
C LEU A 227 12.13 22.30 0.34
N ALA A 228 12.47 22.93 -0.78
CA ALA A 228 13.70 23.71 -0.94
C ALA A 228 13.76 24.95 -0.02
N ARG A 229 12.62 25.38 0.54
CA ARG A 229 12.53 26.50 1.48
C ARG A 229 12.59 26.09 2.95
N LEU A 230 12.51 24.79 3.25
CA LEU A 230 12.51 24.32 4.64
C LEU A 230 13.92 24.40 5.25
N PRO A 231 14.10 25.02 6.43
CA PRO A 231 15.41 25.11 7.08
C PRO A 231 16.12 23.77 7.27
N GLY A 232 15.42 22.75 7.76
CA GLY A 232 16.00 21.42 7.97
C GLY A 232 16.42 20.73 6.68
N VAL A 233 15.71 20.99 5.58
CA VAL A 233 16.10 20.51 4.23
C VAL A 233 17.40 21.18 3.79
N LEU A 234 17.49 22.51 3.86
CA LEU A 234 18.70 23.26 3.51
C LEU A 234 19.91 22.87 4.37
N GLU A 235 19.69 22.57 5.65
CA GLU A 235 20.74 22.14 6.60
C GLU A 235 21.29 20.74 6.28
N SER A 236 20.45 19.81 5.79
CA SER A 236 20.80 18.39 5.73
C SER A 236 20.97 17.84 4.31
N VAL A 237 20.23 18.35 3.32
CA VAL A 237 20.15 17.80 1.95
C VAL A 237 21.00 18.63 0.98
N ASP A 238 21.64 17.97 0.01
CA ASP A 238 22.45 18.65 -1.02
C ASP A 238 21.65 18.90 -2.31
N ALA A 239 20.70 18.03 -2.64
CA ALA A 239 19.93 18.13 -3.87
C ALA A 239 18.52 17.54 -3.78
N LEU A 240 17.59 18.10 -4.57
CA LEU A 240 16.26 17.55 -4.82
C LEU A 240 16.19 17.07 -6.26
N CYS A 241 15.66 15.87 -6.49
CA CYS A 241 15.40 15.30 -7.80
C CYS A 241 13.88 15.28 -8.04
N PRO A 242 13.30 16.35 -8.64
CA PRO A 242 11.87 16.41 -8.98
C PRO A 242 11.49 15.62 -10.24
N THR A 243 12.44 14.91 -10.86
CA THR A 243 12.27 14.18 -12.12
C THR A 243 12.53 12.68 -11.95
N ALA A 244 12.51 11.91 -13.04
CA ALA A 244 13.00 10.53 -13.04
C ALA A 244 14.50 10.52 -12.66
N GLY A 245 14.87 9.71 -11.67
CA GLY A 245 16.17 9.82 -11.00
C GLY A 245 17.33 9.07 -11.67
N GLU A 246 17.06 8.26 -12.69
CA GLU A 246 18.03 7.40 -13.35
C GLU A 246 19.21 8.18 -13.95
N GLU A 247 18.93 9.09 -14.87
CA GLU A 247 19.94 9.95 -15.50
C GLU A 247 20.51 11.00 -14.53
N PRO A 248 19.72 11.74 -13.72
CA PRO A 248 20.25 12.68 -12.75
C PRO A 248 21.27 12.05 -11.78
N LEU A 249 20.98 10.88 -11.22
CA LEU A 249 21.91 10.22 -10.28
C LEU A 249 23.16 9.69 -10.99
N GLU A 250 23.02 9.11 -12.18
CA GLU A 250 24.16 8.68 -12.99
C GLU A 250 25.11 9.85 -13.28
N ARG A 251 24.56 10.95 -13.81
CA ARG A 251 25.33 12.13 -14.20
C ARG A 251 25.90 12.87 -13.00
N TRP A 252 25.24 12.80 -11.84
CA TRP A 252 25.83 13.31 -10.61
C TRP A 252 27.04 12.50 -10.16
N LEU A 253 26.97 11.17 -10.23
CA LEU A 253 28.13 10.33 -9.93
C LEU A 253 29.28 10.59 -10.91
N ASP A 254 28.99 10.80 -12.20
CA ASP A 254 29.97 11.26 -13.20
C ASP A 254 30.61 12.60 -12.78
N ALA A 255 29.80 13.57 -12.34
CA ALA A 255 30.30 14.86 -11.90
C ALA A 255 31.18 14.76 -10.64
N LEU A 256 30.85 13.85 -9.72
CA LEU A 256 31.68 13.56 -8.55
C LEU A 256 32.99 12.84 -8.90
N ASP A 257 33.06 12.18 -10.06
CA ASP A 257 34.30 11.61 -10.63
C ASP A 257 35.11 12.65 -11.43
N GLY A 258 34.55 13.84 -11.64
CA GLY A 258 35.16 14.90 -12.45
C GLY A 258 35.07 14.66 -13.96
N THR A 259 34.26 13.70 -14.42
CA THR A 259 34.13 13.41 -15.86
C THR A 259 33.24 14.43 -16.57
N VAL A 260 32.35 15.10 -15.84
CA VAL A 260 31.47 16.17 -16.34
C VAL A 260 31.29 17.25 -15.28
N PRO A 261 30.99 18.51 -15.66
CA PRO A 261 30.71 19.55 -14.66
C PRO A 261 29.36 19.34 -13.98
N LEU A 262 29.22 19.78 -12.72
CA LEU A 262 27.97 19.71 -11.96
C LEU A 262 26.79 20.41 -12.66
N THR A 263 27.07 21.45 -13.45
CA THR A 263 26.08 22.17 -14.28
C THR A 263 25.45 21.32 -15.37
N ALA A 264 26.09 20.21 -15.77
CA ALA A 264 25.61 19.30 -16.80
C ALA A 264 24.73 18.16 -16.25
N VAL A 265 24.52 18.10 -14.92
CA VAL A 265 23.64 17.09 -14.31
C VAL A 265 22.19 17.48 -14.56
N PRO A 266 21.40 16.69 -15.31
CA PRO A 266 20.05 17.07 -15.67
C PRO A 266 19.07 16.84 -14.53
N GLY A 267 17.96 17.59 -14.52
CA GLY A 267 16.76 17.36 -13.71
C GLY A 267 16.96 17.47 -12.19
N MET A 268 18.16 17.83 -11.73
CA MET A 268 18.53 17.96 -10.33
C MET A 268 18.50 19.42 -9.89
N THR A 269 17.86 19.71 -8.76
CA THR A 269 17.86 21.01 -8.11
C THR A 269 18.87 21.00 -6.97
N TRP A 270 19.96 21.75 -7.13
CA TRP A 270 21.02 21.90 -6.13
C TRP A 270 20.61 22.91 -5.07
N LEU A 271 20.60 22.47 -3.81
CA LEU A 271 20.23 23.33 -2.68
C LEU A 271 21.41 24.20 -2.26
N SER A 272 21.13 25.46 -1.96
CA SER A 272 22.13 26.43 -1.51
C SER A 272 21.90 26.83 -0.06
N ARG A 273 22.98 26.81 0.73
CA ARG A 273 22.96 27.12 2.16
C ARG A 273 23.20 28.60 2.47
N SER A 274 23.65 29.38 1.48
CA SER A 274 24.24 30.72 1.69
C SER A 274 23.40 31.85 1.09
N GLY A 275 22.07 31.66 0.97
CA GLY A 275 21.18 32.67 0.38
C GLY A 275 21.26 32.83 -1.14
N VAL A 276 22.13 32.06 -1.82
CA VAL A 276 22.11 31.93 -3.29
C VAL A 276 20.89 31.08 -3.68
N GLU A 277 20.21 31.40 -4.77
CA GLU A 277 19.06 30.63 -5.24
C GLU A 277 19.44 29.18 -5.58
N SER A 278 18.52 28.26 -5.32
CA SER A 278 18.67 26.86 -5.74
C SER A 278 18.73 26.79 -7.25
N ARG A 279 19.65 25.99 -7.81
CA ARG A 279 19.85 25.90 -9.26
C ARG A 279 19.41 24.55 -9.78
N THR A 280 18.51 24.55 -10.75
CA THR A 280 18.10 23.33 -11.46
C THR A 280 18.96 23.13 -12.71
N GLY A 281 19.40 21.89 -12.92
CA GLY A 281 20.14 21.49 -14.11
C GLY A 281 19.28 21.47 -15.38
N PRO A 282 19.87 21.13 -16.54
CA PRO A 282 19.13 21.00 -17.80
C PRO A 282 18.03 19.92 -17.74
N PRO A 283 17.07 19.90 -18.67
CA PRO A 283 16.05 18.84 -18.71
C PRO A 283 16.64 17.43 -18.86
N VAL A 284 15.95 16.44 -18.27
CA VAL A 284 16.24 15.01 -18.45
C VAL A 284 16.05 14.62 -19.91
N THR A 285 16.97 13.82 -20.44
CA THR A 285 16.97 13.34 -21.82
C THR A 285 16.67 11.85 -21.95
N LEU A 286 16.86 11.08 -20.86
CA LEU A 286 16.59 9.65 -20.81
C LEU A 286 15.16 9.35 -21.23
N ARG A 287 15.02 8.46 -22.21
CA ARG A 287 13.72 7.99 -22.71
C ARG A 287 13.40 6.63 -22.11
N PHE A 288 12.12 6.31 -22.01
CA PHE A 288 11.67 5.01 -21.52
C PHE A 288 12.26 3.84 -22.32
N ARG A 289 12.43 4.00 -23.65
CA ARG A 289 13.05 2.97 -24.50
C ARG A 289 14.51 2.69 -24.13
N ASP A 290 15.17 3.57 -23.40
CA ASP A 290 16.56 3.42 -22.96
C ASP A 290 16.63 2.90 -21.51
N LEU A 291 15.46 2.72 -20.86
CA LEU A 291 15.32 2.12 -19.55
C LEU A 291 15.38 0.59 -19.66
N GLY A 292 16.26 -0.02 -18.87
CA GLY A 292 16.32 -1.48 -18.75
C GLY A 292 15.45 -2.02 -17.60
N PRO A 293 15.45 -3.34 -17.38
CA PRO A 293 14.62 -3.97 -16.36
C PRO A 293 14.99 -3.55 -14.93
N PRO A 294 14.05 -3.65 -13.97
CA PRO A 294 14.33 -3.42 -12.56
C PRO A 294 15.24 -4.52 -11.98
N ASP A 295 16.09 -4.16 -11.03
CA ASP A 295 16.96 -5.09 -10.29
C ASP A 295 16.55 -5.15 -8.82
N PHE A 296 15.92 -6.26 -8.41
CA PHE A 296 15.50 -6.49 -7.02
C PHE A 296 16.60 -7.05 -6.11
N THR A 297 17.81 -7.28 -6.64
CA THR A 297 18.91 -7.89 -5.89
C THR A 297 19.33 -7.01 -4.72
N GLY A 298 19.34 -7.60 -3.52
CA GLY A 298 19.64 -6.92 -2.26
C GLY A 298 18.41 -6.57 -1.43
N LEU A 299 17.20 -6.64 -2.00
CA LEU A 299 15.95 -6.44 -1.25
C LEU A 299 15.43 -7.78 -0.70
N PRO A 300 14.85 -7.81 0.52
CA PRO A 300 14.33 -9.02 1.12
C PRO A 300 12.91 -9.32 0.60
N PHE A 301 12.69 -9.33 -0.72
CA PHE A 301 11.34 -9.41 -1.33
C PHE A 301 10.52 -10.65 -0.93
N ARG A 302 11.19 -11.73 -0.49
CA ARG A 302 10.55 -12.92 0.09
C ARG A 302 10.06 -12.73 1.51
N SER A 303 10.45 -11.67 2.19
CA SER A 303 10.09 -11.40 3.59
C SER A 303 9.16 -10.19 3.73
N TYR A 304 8.54 -9.74 2.63
CA TYR A 304 7.48 -8.75 2.66
C TYR A 304 6.19 -9.38 3.20
N LEU A 305 5.24 -8.55 3.65
CA LEU A 305 3.95 -8.96 4.18
C LEU A 305 2.99 -9.42 3.08
N ASN A 306 3.41 -10.37 2.23
CA ASN A 306 2.57 -11.01 1.22
C ASN A 306 2.42 -12.51 1.50
N ASP A 307 1.35 -13.11 1.01
CA ASP A 307 1.14 -14.56 1.01
C ASP A 307 1.91 -15.23 -0.15
N ALA A 308 1.98 -14.55 -1.29
CA ALA A 308 2.71 -14.95 -2.47
C ALA A 308 3.67 -13.87 -2.93
N LEU A 309 4.81 -14.28 -3.50
CA LEU A 309 5.76 -13.34 -4.10
C LEU A 309 5.13 -12.67 -5.33
N GLU A 310 4.81 -11.40 -5.17
CA GLU A 310 4.41 -10.48 -6.25
C GLU A 310 5.48 -9.41 -6.40
N LEU A 311 5.88 -9.16 -7.65
CA LEU A 311 6.84 -8.10 -7.99
C LEU A 311 6.27 -7.26 -9.11
N ALA A 312 6.57 -5.96 -9.06
CA ALA A 312 6.02 -5.03 -10.01
C ALA A 312 7.02 -4.69 -11.13
N ILE A 313 6.49 -4.23 -12.27
CA ILE A 313 7.22 -3.60 -13.37
C ILE A 313 6.41 -2.38 -13.83
N VAL A 314 7.04 -1.49 -14.59
CA VAL A 314 6.32 -0.48 -15.40
C VAL A 314 6.48 -0.76 -16.88
N SER A 315 5.46 -0.40 -17.65
CA SER A 315 5.43 -0.46 -19.11
C SER A 315 5.44 0.94 -19.75
N CYS A 316 5.15 1.97 -18.95
CA CYS A 316 5.19 3.37 -19.35
C CYS A 316 5.66 4.30 -18.23
N VAL A 317 5.90 5.55 -18.60
CA VAL A 317 5.99 6.70 -17.69
C VAL A 317 4.89 7.67 -18.07
N GLY A 318 4.10 8.07 -17.09
CA GLY A 318 2.94 8.92 -17.28
C GLY A 318 1.72 8.17 -17.81
N CYS A 319 0.64 8.91 -18.06
CA CYS A 319 -0.64 8.37 -18.49
C CYS A 319 -1.01 8.90 -19.88
N TYR A 320 -1.29 8.01 -20.84
CA TYR A 320 -1.74 8.44 -22.18
C TYR A 320 -3.06 9.18 -22.16
N TRP A 321 -3.90 8.97 -21.14
CA TRP A 321 -5.12 9.73 -20.97
C TRP A 321 -4.83 11.12 -20.42
N GLY A 322 -4.04 11.20 -19.34
CA GLY A 322 -3.46 12.44 -18.81
C GLY A 322 -4.43 13.58 -18.45
N ARG A 323 -5.76 13.38 -18.43
CA ARG A 323 -6.69 14.52 -18.31
C ARG A 323 -7.53 14.57 -17.04
N CYS A 324 -7.54 13.49 -16.26
CA CYS A 324 -8.30 13.39 -15.01
C CYS A 324 -8.00 14.59 -14.10
N ALA A 325 -9.05 15.34 -13.73
CA ALA A 325 -8.91 16.61 -13.01
C ALA A 325 -8.16 16.48 -11.67
N PHE A 326 -8.48 15.42 -10.91
CA PHE A 326 -7.90 15.13 -9.60
C PHE A 326 -6.48 14.55 -9.63
N CYS A 327 -6.01 14.06 -10.79
CA CYS A 327 -4.75 13.33 -10.86
C CYS A 327 -3.57 14.31 -10.74
N SER A 328 -2.63 14.04 -9.83
CA SER A 328 -1.45 14.89 -9.59
C SER A 328 -0.19 14.46 -10.34
N TYR A 329 -0.23 13.27 -10.97
CA TYR A 329 0.92 12.64 -11.61
C TYR A 329 0.64 12.33 -13.09
N GLY A 330 -0.47 11.65 -13.39
CA GLY A 330 -0.84 11.28 -14.76
C GLY A 330 -1.06 12.47 -15.68
N ASN A 331 -1.59 13.59 -15.17
CA ASN A 331 -1.91 14.76 -16.00
C ASN A 331 -0.70 15.58 -16.46
N ARG A 332 0.44 15.38 -15.79
CA ARG A 332 1.71 16.00 -16.17
C ARG A 332 2.34 15.37 -17.40
N ALA A 333 1.76 14.28 -17.92
CA ALA A 333 2.19 13.63 -19.15
C ALA A 333 1.67 14.30 -20.44
N LEU A 334 0.76 15.28 -20.33
CA LEU A 334 0.16 16.00 -21.47
C LEU A 334 1.12 16.87 -22.30
N PRO A 335 2.14 17.54 -21.73
CA PRO A 335 3.15 18.21 -22.54
C PRO A 335 3.81 17.24 -23.52
N GLN A 336 4.18 17.73 -24.72
CA GLN A 336 4.76 16.88 -25.77
C GLN A 336 5.96 16.08 -25.25
N GLY A 337 5.91 14.77 -25.45
CA GLY A 337 6.95 13.84 -24.98
C GLY A 337 6.86 13.44 -23.51
N GLY A 338 5.85 13.90 -22.77
CA GLY A 338 5.59 13.57 -21.36
C GLY A 338 5.11 12.13 -21.15
N TYR A 339 4.23 11.61 -22.02
CA TYR A 339 3.90 10.18 -22.04
C TYR A 339 4.94 9.39 -22.86
N GLN A 340 5.46 8.32 -22.27
CA GLN A 340 6.40 7.41 -22.93
C GLN A 340 6.06 5.97 -22.57
N GLN A 341 6.19 5.05 -23.51
CA GLN A 341 5.95 3.61 -23.27
C GLN A 341 7.03 2.76 -23.91
N GLY A 342 7.19 1.55 -23.41
CA GLY A 342 8.11 0.55 -23.95
C GLY A 342 7.59 -0.10 -25.22
N THR A 343 8.46 -0.85 -25.86
CA THR A 343 8.05 -1.82 -26.89
C THR A 343 7.61 -3.13 -26.23
N ALA A 344 6.82 -3.94 -26.95
CA ALA A 344 6.41 -5.25 -26.47
C ALA A 344 7.61 -6.16 -26.12
N THR A 345 8.70 -6.07 -26.89
CA THR A 345 9.95 -6.80 -26.63
C THR A 345 10.58 -6.35 -25.32
N GLN A 346 10.72 -5.05 -25.09
CA GLN A 346 11.33 -4.52 -23.85
C GLN A 346 10.55 -4.89 -22.61
N ILE A 347 9.21 -4.84 -22.68
CA ILE A 347 8.36 -5.25 -21.56
C ILE A 347 8.48 -6.77 -21.34
N ALA A 348 8.53 -7.57 -22.40
CA ALA A 348 8.77 -9.02 -22.29
C ALA A 348 10.15 -9.33 -21.68
N ASP A 349 11.19 -8.57 -22.05
CA ASP A 349 12.53 -8.69 -21.47
C ASP A 349 12.52 -8.36 -19.97
N ALA A 350 11.75 -7.35 -19.55
CA ALA A 350 11.57 -7.01 -18.14
C ALA A 350 10.84 -8.10 -17.37
N VAL A 351 9.74 -8.63 -17.91
CA VAL A 351 9.01 -9.76 -17.32
C VAL A 351 9.93 -10.98 -17.17
N GLU A 352 10.65 -11.33 -18.24
CA GLU A 352 11.57 -12.45 -18.26
C GLU A 352 12.69 -12.29 -17.23
N THR A 353 13.30 -11.10 -17.15
CA THR A 353 14.36 -10.79 -16.19
C THR A 353 13.88 -10.97 -14.75
N VAL A 354 12.72 -10.39 -14.42
CA VAL A 354 12.15 -10.46 -13.07
C VAL A 354 11.76 -11.90 -12.71
N VAL A 355 11.09 -12.61 -13.62
CA VAL A 355 10.70 -14.01 -13.38
C VAL A 355 11.91 -14.91 -13.19
N ARG A 356 12.92 -14.81 -14.05
CA ARG A 356 14.13 -15.66 -13.96
C ARG A 356 14.96 -15.34 -12.71
N ALA A 357 15.09 -14.06 -12.34
CA ALA A 357 15.92 -13.65 -11.21
C ALA A 357 15.28 -14.00 -9.84
N THR A 358 13.96 -14.04 -9.75
CA THR A 358 13.25 -14.11 -8.46
C THR A 358 12.40 -15.35 -8.27
N GLY A 359 12.02 -16.01 -9.37
CA GLY A 359 11.06 -17.12 -9.38
C GLY A 359 9.61 -16.68 -9.18
N THR A 360 9.29 -15.37 -9.28
CA THR A 360 7.91 -14.90 -9.15
C THR A 360 6.99 -15.56 -10.19
N ARG A 361 5.74 -15.80 -9.78
CA ARG A 361 4.67 -16.33 -10.65
C ARG A 361 3.58 -15.29 -10.91
N TYR A 362 3.71 -14.11 -10.31
CA TYR A 362 2.79 -13.00 -10.47
C TYR A 362 3.55 -11.68 -10.65
N VAL A 363 3.20 -10.93 -11.70
CA VAL A 363 3.78 -9.61 -11.99
C VAL A 363 2.69 -8.54 -11.96
N SER A 364 2.92 -7.47 -11.20
CA SER A 364 2.07 -6.28 -11.20
C SER A 364 2.58 -5.28 -12.23
N VAL A 365 1.75 -4.88 -13.19
CA VAL A 365 2.07 -3.74 -14.06
C VAL A 365 1.58 -2.47 -13.37
N ALA A 366 2.53 -1.74 -12.76
CA ALA A 366 2.27 -0.61 -11.88
C ALA A 366 2.25 0.73 -12.62
N ASP A 367 1.64 0.75 -13.80
CA ASP A 367 1.46 1.97 -14.59
C ASP A 367 0.39 2.87 -13.98
N GLU A 368 0.43 4.17 -14.30
CA GLU A 368 -0.65 5.10 -13.99
C GLU A 368 -1.96 4.70 -14.70
N ASN A 369 -1.84 4.24 -15.94
CA ASN A 369 -2.92 3.65 -16.71
C ASN A 369 -2.31 2.77 -17.80
N THR A 370 -2.55 1.47 -17.71
CA THR A 370 -1.87 0.46 -18.53
C THR A 370 -2.44 0.42 -19.93
N ASN A 371 -1.59 0.45 -20.95
CA ASN A 371 -1.99 0.18 -22.33
C ASN A 371 -2.23 -1.33 -22.53
N LEU A 372 -3.49 -1.76 -22.44
CA LEU A 372 -3.86 -3.18 -22.47
C LEU A 372 -3.46 -3.90 -23.76
N ARG A 373 -3.51 -3.22 -24.92
CA ARG A 373 -3.07 -3.81 -26.21
C ARG A 373 -1.57 -4.08 -26.21
N LEU A 374 -0.79 -3.16 -25.66
CA LEU A 374 0.67 -3.30 -25.55
C LEU A 374 1.05 -4.43 -24.59
N ILE A 375 0.44 -4.49 -23.41
CA ILE A 375 0.70 -5.56 -22.43
C ILE A 375 0.31 -6.92 -22.97
N LEU A 376 -0.85 -7.05 -23.62
CA LEU A 376 -1.24 -8.31 -24.28
C LEU A 376 -0.17 -8.78 -25.27
N LYS A 377 0.35 -7.86 -26.11
CA LYS A 377 1.43 -8.17 -27.05
C LYS A 377 2.72 -8.58 -26.32
N ALA A 378 3.12 -7.86 -25.27
CA ALA A 378 4.32 -8.16 -24.49
C ALA A 378 4.24 -9.54 -23.81
N MET A 379 3.11 -9.87 -23.20
CA MET A 379 2.91 -11.14 -22.52
C MET A 379 2.87 -12.33 -23.50
N ARG A 380 2.33 -12.12 -24.71
CA ARG A 380 2.45 -13.11 -25.81
C ARG A 380 3.90 -13.35 -26.22
N VAL A 381 4.72 -12.29 -26.32
CA VAL A 381 6.16 -12.41 -26.60
C VAL A 381 6.88 -13.18 -25.48
N ALA A 382 6.63 -12.83 -24.22
CA ALA A 382 7.21 -13.55 -23.08
C ALA A 382 6.81 -15.04 -23.08
N ARG A 383 5.53 -15.34 -23.35
CA ARG A 383 5.03 -16.72 -23.44
C ARG A 383 5.67 -17.51 -24.58
N ALA A 384 5.90 -16.89 -25.74
CA ALA A 384 6.60 -17.52 -26.85
C ALA A 384 8.05 -17.90 -26.51
N ARG A 385 8.68 -17.21 -25.53
CA ARG A 385 10.00 -17.53 -24.99
C ARG A 385 9.98 -18.53 -23.83
N GLY A 386 8.82 -19.12 -23.53
CA GLY A 386 8.66 -20.08 -22.43
C GLY A 386 8.42 -19.45 -21.05
N VAL A 387 8.28 -18.12 -20.96
CA VAL A 387 7.97 -17.44 -19.69
C VAL A 387 6.46 -17.40 -19.49
N ARG A 388 5.95 -18.17 -18.52
CA ARG A 388 4.53 -18.19 -18.14
C ARG A 388 4.35 -17.56 -16.77
N VAL A 389 3.61 -16.46 -16.71
CA VAL A 389 3.39 -15.68 -15.49
C VAL A 389 1.95 -15.16 -15.48
N ARG A 390 1.33 -15.09 -14.30
CA ARG A 390 0.08 -14.34 -14.13
C ARG A 390 0.40 -12.87 -13.94
N PHE A 391 -0.50 -11.98 -14.32
CA PHE A 391 -0.25 -10.56 -14.12
C PHE A 391 -1.51 -9.77 -13.77
N GLY A 392 -1.31 -8.68 -13.03
CA GLY A 392 -2.30 -7.66 -12.76
C GLY A 392 -1.95 -6.36 -13.48
N VAL A 393 -2.96 -5.56 -13.82
CA VAL A 393 -2.79 -4.25 -14.43
C VAL A 393 -3.63 -3.20 -13.71
N ARG A 394 -3.25 -1.94 -13.86
CA ARG A 394 -4.04 -0.78 -13.42
C ARG A 394 -4.63 -0.05 -14.60
N GLY A 395 -5.89 0.36 -14.53
CA GLY A 395 -6.47 1.12 -15.63
C GLY A 395 -7.82 1.75 -15.36
N ARG A 396 -8.52 2.07 -16.46
CA ARG A 396 -9.90 2.54 -16.49
C ARG A 396 -10.81 1.46 -17.05
N LEU A 397 -12.12 1.60 -16.85
CA LEU A 397 -13.12 0.80 -17.56
C LEU A 397 -13.25 1.30 -19.01
N GLU A 398 -12.28 0.92 -19.85
CA GLU A 398 -12.15 1.42 -21.22
C GLU A 398 -13.03 0.66 -22.22
N ALA A 399 -13.42 1.35 -23.31
CA ALA A 399 -14.27 0.80 -24.35
C ALA A 399 -13.73 -0.50 -24.99
N ILE A 400 -12.41 -0.72 -25.02
CA ILE A 400 -11.82 -1.96 -25.51
C ILE A 400 -12.29 -3.20 -24.73
N LEU A 401 -12.65 -3.04 -23.45
CA LEU A 401 -13.13 -4.12 -22.60
C LEU A 401 -14.61 -4.48 -22.87
N THR A 402 -15.29 -3.73 -23.73
CA THR A 402 -16.63 -4.11 -24.22
C THR A 402 -16.58 -5.24 -25.24
N ASP A 403 -15.40 -5.55 -25.77
CA ASP A 403 -15.14 -6.67 -26.66
C ASP A 403 -14.84 -7.96 -25.84
N PRO A 404 -15.74 -8.96 -25.85
CA PRO A 404 -15.53 -10.20 -25.11
C PRO A 404 -14.33 -11.00 -25.62
N GLU A 405 -14.02 -10.97 -26.92
CA GLU A 405 -12.86 -11.70 -27.47
C GLU A 405 -11.54 -11.11 -26.94
N PHE A 406 -11.47 -9.78 -26.84
CA PHE A 406 -10.32 -9.11 -26.25
C PHE A 406 -10.11 -9.50 -24.78
N CYS A 407 -11.19 -9.58 -23.99
CA CYS A 407 -11.11 -10.00 -22.58
C CYS A 407 -10.64 -11.46 -22.44
N LEU A 408 -11.12 -12.37 -23.29
CA LEU A 408 -10.66 -13.76 -23.33
C LEU A 408 -9.19 -13.87 -23.72
N ASP A 409 -8.75 -13.10 -24.72
CA ASP A 409 -7.35 -13.02 -25.13
C ASP A 409 -6.44 -12.53 -24.01
N LEU A 410 -6.89 -11.51 -23.26
CA LEU A 410 -6.18 -10.96 -22.12
C LEU A 410 -6.05 -11.97 -20.98
N ALA A 411 -7.12 -12.72 -20.68
CA ALA A 411 -7.10 -13.81 -19.72
C ALA A 411 -6.17 -14.95 -20.17
N ALA A 412 -6.22 -15.36 -21.43
CA ALA A 412 -5.37 -16.41 -22.01
C ALA A 412 -3.87 -16.03 -22.01
N ALA A 413 -3.55 -14.74 -22.02
CA ALA A 413 -2.19 -14.24 -21.85
C ALA A 413 -1.71 -14.28 -20.39
N GLY A 414 -2.61 -14.48 -19.42
CA GLY A 414 -2.30 -14.59 -17.99
C GLY A 414 -2.82 -13.44 -17.13
N CYS A 415 -3.65 -12.54 -17.66
CA CYS A 415 -4.23 -11.47 -16.85
C CYS A 415 -5.18 -12.05 -15.82
N ALA A 416 -4.90 -11.77 -14.55
CA ALA A 416 -5.67 -12.25 -13.41
C ALA A 416 -6.56 -11.17 -12.81
N MET A 417 -6.16 -9.90 -12.94
CA MET A 417 -6.79 -8.80 -12.23
C MET A 417 -6.60 -7.47 -12.96
N ILE A 418 -7.63 -6.64 -12.91
CA ILE A 418 -7.58 -5.23 -13.32
C ILE A 418 -8.04 -4.39 -12.12
N SER A 419 -7.15 -3.57 -11.57
CA SER A 419 -7.52 -2.56 -10.57
C SER A 419 -7.89 -1.27 -11.29
N VAL A 420 -9.04 -0.68 -10.97
CA VAL A 420 -9.56 0.53 -11.62
C VAL A 420 -10.08 1.54 -10.61
N GLY A 421 -9.90 2.83 -10.91
CA GLY A 421 -10.55 3.91 -10.16
C GLY A 421 -12.05 3.94 -10.45
N TYR A 422 -12.87 4.01 -9.40
CA TYR A 422 -14.33 4.10 -9.47
C TYR A 422 -14.78 5.42 -8.84
N GLU A 423 -15.11 6.38 -9.68
CA GLU A 423 -15.59 7.70 -9.26
C GLU A 423 -17.12 7.85 -9.46
N GLY A 424 -17.84 6.72 -9.49
CA GLY A 424 -19.30 6.65 -9.66
C GLY A 424 -19.75 6.35 -11.10
N VAL A 425 -21.08 6.38 -11.29
CA VAL A 425 -21.74 6.10 -12.58
C VAL A 425 -22.45 7.32 -13.19
N SER A 426 -22.30 8.51 -12.60
CA SER A 426 -22.82 9.74 -13.21
C SER A 426 -21.93 10.17 -14.37
N GLN A 427 -22.44 10.10 -15.61
CA GLN A 427 -21.72 10.57 -16.78
C GLN A 427 -21.35 12.05 -16.67
N ARG A 428 -22.23 12.87 -16.08
CA ARG A 428 -21.99 14.30 -15.82
C ARG A 428 -20.73 14.51 -14.98
N LEU A 429 -20.57 13.78 -13.87
CA LEU A 429 -19.39 13.90 -13.00
C LEU A 429 -18.14 13.34 -13.67
N LEU A 430 -18.24 12.22 -14.39
CA LEU A 430 -17.13 11.62 -15.13
C LEU A 430 -16.60 12.57 -16.24
N ASP A 431 -17.50 13.28 -16.92
CA ASP A 431 -17.16 14.28 -17.93
C ASP A 431 -16.54 15.53 -17.29
N ARG A 432 -17.09 16.02 -16.16
CA ARG A 432 -16.51 17.14 -15.40
C ARG A 432 -15.10 16.84 -14.90
N MET A 433 -14.82 15.59 -14.51
CA MET A 433 -13.48 15.16 -14.12
C MET A 433 -12.58 14.81 -15.32
N ASP A 434 -13.10 14.86 -16.55
CA ASP A 434 -12.43 14.45 -17.79
C ASP A 434 -11.85 13.03 -17.65
N ARG A 435 -12.70 12.07 -17.26
CA ARG A 435 -12.30 10.65 -17.07
C ARG A 435 -12.20 9.87 -18.36
N GLY A 436 -12.89 10.29 -19.42
CA GLY A 436 -12.80 9.67 -20.74
C GLY A 436 -13.37 8.28 -20.85
N VAL A 437 -14.37 7.99 -20.02
CA VAL A 437 -15.07 6.70 -19.96
C VAL A 437 -16.57 6.94 -20.05
N ARG A 438 -17.30 5.90 -20.45
CA ARG A 438 -18.76 5.93 -20.55
C ARG A 438 -19.34 5.05 -19.46
N ALA A 439 -20.10 5.63 -18.55
CA ALA A 439 -20.75 4.88 -17.48
C ALA A 439 -21.68 3.77 -18.02
N ALA A 440 -22.31 4.02 -19.17
CA ALA A 440 -23.16 3.05 -19.86
C ALA A 440 -22.43 1.76 -20.28
N ASP A 441 -21.10 1.78 -20.41
CA ASP A 441 -20.31 0.62 -20.82
C ASP A 441 -19.91 -0.25 -19.60
N TYR A 442 -20.02 0.27 -18.37
CA TYR A 442 -19.45 -0.37 -17.17
C TYR A 442 -20.02 -1.77 -16.92
N GLN A 443 -21.33 -1.95 -17.00
CA GLN A 443 -21.96 -3.25 -16.76
C GLN A 443 -21.48 -4.30 -17.77
N ARG A 444 -21.47 -3.95 -19.07
CA ARG A 444 -20.97 -4.83 -20.14
C ARG A 444 -19.49 -5.19 -19.92
N ILE A 445 -18.68 -4.24 -19.51
CA ILE A 445 -17.26 -4.48 -19.20
C ILE A 445 -17.12 -5.47 -18.03
N LEU A 446 -17.88 -5.29 -16.95
CA LEU A 446 -17.86 -6.22 -15.82
C LEU A 446 -18.34 -7.62 -16.21
N ASP A 447 -19.37 -7.73 -17.03
CA ASP A 447 -19.88 -9.02 -17.52
C ASP A 447 -18.81 -9.76 -18.35
N ASN A 448 -18.14 -9.05 -19.26
CA ASN A 448 -17.07 -9.62 -20.09
C ASN A 448 -15.86 -10.07 -19.26
N LEU A 449 -15.42 -9.24 -18.30
CA LEU A 449 -14.28 -9.56 -17.44
C LEU A 449 -14.59 -10.73 -16.51
N ASP A 450 -15.80 -10.77 -15.95
CA ASP A 450 -16.25 -11.89 -15.13
C ASP A 450 -16.31 -13.19 -15.92
N ALA A 451 -16.88 -13.17 -17.13
CA ALA A 451 -16.93 -14.32 -18.03
C ALA A 451 -15.53 -14.82 -18.44
N ALA A 452 -14.56 -13.90 -18.57
CA ALA A 452 -13.16 -14.25 -18.84
C ALA A 452 -12.38 -14.72 -17.60
N GLY A 453 -12.98 -14.65 -16.39
CA GLY A 453 -12.33 -15.01 -15.14
C GLY A 453 -11.31 -13.97 -14.63
N ILE A 454 -11.41 -12.72 -15.09
CA ILE A 454 -10.54 -11.61 -14.68
C ILE A 454 -11.21 -10.89 -13.50
N THR A 455 -10.51 -10.79 -12.37
CA THR A 455 -11.02 -10.07 -11.19
C THR A 455 -10.94 -8.56 -11.43
N VAL A 456 -12.03 -7.84 -11.18
CA VAL A 456 -12.02 -6.36 -11.15
C VAL A 456 -11.95 -5.90 -9.70
N ARG A 457 -11.04 -4.95 -9.43
CA ARG A 457 -10.99 -4.29 -8.12
C ARG A 457 -11.17 -2.79 -8.26
N PHE A 458 -12.02 -2.23 -7.42
CA PHE A 458 -12.28 -0.80 -7.39
C PHE A 458 -11.51 -0.10 -6.28
N SER A 459 -10.88 1.02 -6.64
CA SER A 459 -10.54 2.09 -5.70
C SER A 459 -11.65 3.14 -5.80
N VAL A 460 -12.50 3.23 -4.79
CA VAL A 460 -13.69 4.09 -4.81
C VAL A 460 -13.32 5.48 -4.31
N MET A 461 -13.69 6.50 -5.10
CA MET A 461 -13.54 7.89 -4.71
C MET A 461 -14.86 8.45 -4.21
N GLY A 462 -14.85 9.04 -3.01
CA GLY A 462 -15.94 9.85 -2.45
C GLY A 462 -15.69 11.35 -2.59
N GLN A 463 -16.71 12.15 -2.30
CA GLN A 463 -16.71 13.62 -2.48
C GLN A 463 -16.42 14.03 -3.93
N VAL A 464 -17.06 13.36 -4.90
CA VAL A 464 -16.87 13.60 -6.33
C VAL A 464 -17.57 14.89 -6.73
N LEU A 465 -16.86 16.02 -6.62
CA LEU A 465 -17.37 17.36 -6.95
C LEU A 465 -18.75 17.61 -6.29
N ASP A 466 -19.72 18.08 -7.07
CA ASP A 466 -21.09 18.43 -6.66
C ASP A 466 -22.05 17.22 -6.75
N GLU A 467 -21.59 16.03 -6.39
CA GLU A 467 -22.38 14.79 -6.43
C GLU A 467 -23.70 14.92 -5.64
N THR A 468 -24.82 14.80 -6.37
CA THR A 468 -26.15 14.82 -5.77
C THR A 468 -26.46 13.51 -5.02
N PRO A 469 -27.41 13.51 -4.07
CA PRO A 469 -27.84 12.28 -3.40
C PRO A 469 -28.26 11.17 -4.39
N ASP A 470 -28.97 11.51 -5.46
CA ASP A 470 -29.44 10.52 -6.45
C ASP A 470 -28.27 9.90 -7.27
N GLU A 471 -27.26 10.70 -7.61
CA GLU A 471 -26.04 10.23 -8.26
C GLU A 471 -25.24 9.28 -7.36
N PHE A 472 -25.17 9.60 -6.07
CA PHE A 472 -24.59 8.71 -5.06
C PHE A 472 -25.38 7.39 -4.96
N GLU A 473 -26.71 7.44 -4.87
CA GLU A 473 -27.55 6.22 -4.80
C GLU A 473 -27.42 5.35 -6.04
N ALA A 474 -27.28 5.95 -7.23
CA ALA A 474 -27.01 5.20 -8.45
C ALA A 474 -25.64 4.49 -8.39
N SER A 475 -24.61 5.19 -7.90
CA SER A 475 -23.27 4.65 -7.76
C SER A 475 -23.18 3.55 -6.70
N LEU A 476 -23.89 3.68 -5.58
CA LEU A 476 -23.98 2.65 -4.55
C LEU A 476 -24.73 1.41 -5.07
N ARG A 477 -25.89 1.60 -5.74
CA ARG A 477 -26.64 0.47 -6.33
C ARG A 477 -25.79 -0.32 -7.30
N PHE A 478 -25.04 0.34 -8.17
CA PHE A 478 -24.12 -0.33 -9.09
C PHE A 478 -23.11 -1.22 -8.34
N LEU A 479 -22.53 -0.75 -7.23
CA LEU A 479 -21.61 -1.56 -6.43
C LEU A 479 -22.31 -2.77 -5.78
N VAL A 480 -23.53 -2.58 -5.25
CA VAL A 480 -24.33 -3.65 -4.64
C VAL A 480 -24.70 -4.72 -5.67
N ASP A 481 -25.21 -4.32 -6.83
CA ASP A 481 -25.62 -5.23 -7.92
C ASP A 481 -24.44 -6.05 -8.48
N ASN A 482 -23.21 -5.56 -8.29
CA ASN A 482 -21.99 -6.17 -8.77
C ASN A 482 -21.13 -6.80 -7.66
N GLU A 483 -21.53 -6.73 -6.38
CA GLU A 483 -20.65 -7.00 -5.22
C GLU A 483 -19.94 -8.37 -5.29
N ARG A 484 -20.61 -9.40 -5.84
CA ARG A 484 -20.05 -10.75 -5.97
C ARG A 484 -18.94 -10.88 -7.01
N ARG A 485 -18.89 -9.96 -7.97
CA ARG A 485 -17.97 -9.98 -9.13
C ARG A 485 -16.77 -9.06 -8.95
N ILE A 486 -16.81 -8.18 -7.95
CA ILE A 486 -15.80 -7.14 -7.72
C ILE A 486 -15.08 -7.32 -6.37
N GLY A 487 -13.89 -6.74 -6.30
CA GLY A 487 -13.20 -6.38 -5.07
C GLY A 487 -13.24 -4.86 -4.85
N ILE A 488 -13.03 -4.42 -3.60
CA ILE A 488 -12.76 -3.01 -3.29
C ILE A 488 -11.40 -2.97 -2.59
N ASP A 489 -10.44 -2.26 -3.19
CA ASP A 489 -9.07 -2.12 -2.69
C ASP A 489 -8.95 -0.94 -1.71
N ALA A 490 -9.65 0.16 -1.99
CA ALA A 490 -9.57 1.39 -1.21
C ALA A 490 -10.87 2.20 -1.31
N LEU A 491 -11.14 2.96 -0.25
CA LEU A 491 -12.16 4.00 -0.19
C LEU A 491 -11.42 5.30 0.17
N GLU A 492 -11.46 6.32 -0.68
CA GLU A 492 -10.75 7.58 -0.45
C GLU A 492 -11.65 8.77 -0.78
N LEU A 493 -11.56 9.86 0.00
CA LEU A 493 -12.15 11.13 -0.42
C LEU A 493 -11.23 11.83 -1.42
N MET A 494 -11.82 12.63 -2.32
CA MET A 494 -11.09 13.47 -3.26
C MET A 494 -10.10 14.39 -2.53
N VAL A 495 -8.86 14.45 -3.02
CA VAL A 495 -7.79 15.31 -2.48
C VAL A 495 -7.27 16.24 -3.56
N ALA A 496 -7.17 17.53 -3.26
CA ALA A 496 -6.55 18.54 -4.12
C ALA A 496 -5.02 18.56 -3.95
N GLU A 497 -4.34 17.54 -4.48
CA GLU A 497 -2.88 17.45 -4.44
C GLU A 497 -2.21 18.51 -5.35
N PRO A 498 -1.02 19.03 -4.98
CA PRO A 498 -0.29 20.00 -5.80
C PRO A 498 -0.09 19.55 -7.25
N GLY A 499 -0.37 20.46 -8.19
CA GLY A 499 -0.29 20.26 -9.64
C GLY A 499 -1.30 19.28 -10.25
N SER A 500 -2.35 18.92 -9.52
CA SER A 500 -3.61 18.49 -10.12
C SER A 500 -4.32 19.67 -10.81
N ARG A 501 -5.27 19.41 -11.72
CA ARG A 501 -6.08 20.48 -12.32
C ARG A 501 -7.06 21.09 -11.30
N LEU A 502 -7.44 20.33 -10.27
CA LEU A 502 -8.25 20.85 -9.16
C LEU A 502 -7.57 22.05 -8.48
N VAL A 503 -6.25 21.99 -8.30
CA VAL A 503 -5.47 23.11 -7.73
C VAL A 503 -5.20 24.20 -8.77
N GLY A 504 -4.96 23.84 -10.03
CA GLY A 504 -4.65 24.81 -11.09
C GLY A 504 -5.86 25.65 -11.53
N SER A 505 -7.09 25.14 -11.38
CA SER A 505 -8.31 25.82 -11.82
C SER A 505 -9.51 25.48 -10.93
N PRO A 506 -9.47 25.75 -9.62
CA PRO A 506 -10.48 25.28 -8.65
C PRO A 506 -11.90 25.75 -8.97
N GLU A 507 -12.04 26.97 -9.48
CA GLU A 507 -13.31 27.57 -9.90
C GLU A 507 -14.02 26.76 -11.00
N GLU A 508 -13.28 26.16 -11.95
CA GLU A 508 -13.82 25.29 -13.02
C GLU A 508 -14.54 24.06 -12.43
N TYR A 509 -14.07 23.60 -11.28
CA TYR A 509 -14.58 22.42 -10.59
C TYR A 509 -15.55 22.78 -9.46
N GLY A 510 -15.81 24.08 -9.22
CA GLY A 510 -16.66 24.56 -8.13
C GLY A 510 -16.03 24.32 -6.74
N LEU A 511 -14.71 24.46 -6.64
CA LEU A 511 -13.96 24.22 -5.40
C LEU A 511 -13.54 25.53 -4.74
N ASP A 512 -13.65 25.59 -3.42
CA ASP A 512 -12.95 26.55 -2.58
C ASP A 512 -11.77 25.83 -1.92
N LEU A 513 -10.55 26.32 -2.16
CA LEU A 513 -9.33 25.73 -1.62
C LEU A 513 -8.72 26.63 -0.54
N ASP A 514 -8.29 26.01 0.55
CA ASP A 514 -7.37 26.65 1.49
C ASP A 514 -5.95 26.59 0.93
N THR A 515 -5.51 27.69 0.31
CA THR A 515 -4.18 27.83 -0.28
C THR A 515 -3.13 28.35 0.72
N THR A 516 -3.44 28.38 2.01
CA THR A 516 -2.43 28.62 3.05
C THR A 516 -1.48 27.42 3.17
N ASP A 517 -0.58 27.44 4.16
CA ASP A 517 0.32 26.31 4.43
C ASP A 517 -0.35 25.10 5.11
N ARG A 518 -1.69 25.09 5.21
CA ARG A 518 -2.45 23.97 5.76
C ARG A 518 -2.56 22.83 4.75
N LEU A 519 -2.48 21.62 5.26
CA LEU A 519 -2.56 20.38 4.49
C LEU A 519 -3.64 19.48 5.08
N ALA A 520 -4.35 18.78 4.19
CA ALA A 520 -5.38 17.81 4.56
C ALA A 520 -5.21 16.51 3.78
N GLY A 521 -5.51 15.39 4.44
CA GLY A 521 -5.61 14.07 3.85
C GLY A 521 -6.83 13.32 4.38
N ASN A 522 -6.79 12.00 4.35
CA ASN A 522 -7.90 11.11 4.72
C ASN A 522 -7.55 10.21 5.92
N PRO A 523 -7.24 10.76 7.12
CA PRO A 523 -6.81 9.96 8.27
C PRO A 523 -7.86 8.94 8.76
N GLU A 524 -9.14 9.14 8.46
CA GLU A 524 -10.23 8.24 8.82
C GLU A 524 -10.35 7.03 7.88
N LEU A 525 -9.77 7.11 6.68
CA LEU A 525 -9.94 6.12 5.61
C LEU A 525 -8.62 5.47 5.17
N SER A 526 -7.50 6.13 5.42
CA SER A 526 -6.20 5.72 4.90
C SER A 526 -5.15 5.76 6.00
N TYR A 527 -4.34 4.70 6.06
CA TYR A 527 -3.19 4.63 6.95
C TYR A 527 -2.25 5.84 6.69
N LEU A 528 -1.90 6.56 7.77
CA LEU A 528 -1.08 7.79 7.71
C LEU A 528 -1.66 8.89 6.81
N ALA A 529 -2.98 8.99 6.76
CA ALA A 529 -3.75 9.97 5.98
C ALA A 529 -3.65 9.85 4.45
N GLY A 530 -2.94 8.85 3.93
CA GLY A 530 -2.87 8.57 2.50
C GLY A 530 -2.33 9.76 1.68
N ARG A 531 -3.11 10.19 0.68
CA ARG A 531 -2.80 11.37 -0.13
C ARG A 531 -3.05 12.65 0.67
N VAL A 532 -2.18 13.64 0.47
CA VAL A 532 -2.24 14.91 1.20
C VAL A 532 -2.17 16.07 0.21
N GLY A 533 -3.10 17.02 0.34
CA GLY A 533 -3.25 18.17 -0.54
C GLY A 533 -3.77 19.40 0.21
N HIS A 534 -4.34 20.35 -0.53
CA HIS A 534 -5.02 21.50 0.05
C HIS A 534 -6.36 21.07 0.66
N PRO A 535 -6.73 21.59 1.86
CA PRO A 535 -8.10 21.53 2.32
C PRO A 535 -9.04 22.11 1.27
N LEU A 536 -10.15 21.43 1.02
CA LEU A 536 -11.12 21.82 -0.01
C LEU A 536 -12.55 21.74 0.50
N SER A 537 -13.41 22.61 -0.03
CA SER A 537 -14.87 22.45 -0.01
C SER A 537 -15.43 22.51 -1.42
N VAL A 538 -16.55 21.82 -1.64
CA VAL A 538 -17.24 21.82 -2.94
C VAL A 538 -18.49 22.67 -2.85
N ARG A 539 -18.59 23.71 -3.69
CA ARG A 539 -19.78 24.56 -3.77
C ARG A 539 -20.96 23.77 -4.32
N GLY A 540 -22.07 23.77 -3.58
CA GLY A 540 -23.28 23.03 -3.96
C GLY A 540 -23.13 21.51 -3.91
N GLY A 541 -21.99 20.99 -3.42
CA GLY A 541 -21.75 19.57 -3.22
C GLY A 541 -21.86 19.14 -1.76
N PRO A 542 -21.61 17.85 -1.46
CA PRO A 542 -21.58 17.36 -0.10
C PRO A 542 -20.45 18.00 0.70
N THR A 543 -20.72 18.29 1.96
CA THR A 543 -19.67 18.56 2.95
C THR A 543 -18.76 17.34 3.10
N ARG A 544 -17.55 17.55 3.62
CA ARG A 544 -16.62 16.43 3.89
C ARG A 544 -17.25 15.37 4.79
N THR A 545 -18.01 15.78 5.80
CA THR A 545 -18.70 14.88 6.73
C THR A 545 -19.75 14.04 6.00
N GLU A 546 -20.61 14.66 5.20
CA GLU A 546 -21.62 13.92 4.42
C GLU A 546 -20.97 12.96 3.41
N ALA A 547 -19.86 13.37 2.78
CA ALA A 547 -19.12 12.50 1.87
C ALA A 547 -18.45 11.31 2.60
N LEU A 548 -17.98 11.52 3.83
CA LEU A 548 -17.45 10.44 4.67
C LEU A 548 -18.57 9.46 5.06
N ASP A 549 -19.74 9.97 5.49
CA ASP A 549 -20.90 9.14 5.83
C ASP A 549 -21.36 8.28 4.64
N ARG A 550 -21.32 8.85 3.43
CA ARG A 550 -21.57 8.13 2.17
C ARG A 550 -20.58 6.99 1.94
N LEU A 551 -19.28 7.20 2.15
CA LEU A 551 -18.26 6.14 2.03
C LEU A 551 -18.41 5.06 3.12
N VAL A 552 -18.71 5.46 4.36
CA VAL A 552 -19.01 4.53 5.46
C VAL A 552 -20.22 3.68 5.13
N ARG A 553 -21.24 4.25 4.49
CA ARG A 553 -22.39 3.48 4.00
C ARG A 553 -22.00 2.49 2.90
N ILE A 554 -21.13 2.84 1.96
CA ILE A 554 -20.59 1.87 0.98
C ILE A 554 -19.91 0.71 1.72
N PHE A 555 -19.03 1.02 2.68
CA PHE A 555 -18.31 0.02 3.47
C PHE A 555 -19.23 -0.97 4.20
N HIS A 556 -20.34 -0.49 4.77
CA HIS A 556 -21.29 -1.34 5.48
C HIS A 556 -22.26 -2.10 4.57
N THR A 557 -22.56 -1.56 3.39
CA THR A 557 -23.60 -2.10 2.50
C THR A 557 -23.04 -3.11 1.51
N VAL A 558 -21.90 -2.79 0.88
CA VAL A 558 -21.32 -3.60 -0.19
C VAL A 558 -20.49 -4.72 0.41
N ARG A 559 -20.69 -5.97 -0.04
CA ARG A 559 -19.93 -7.14 0.41
C ARG A 559 -19.14 -7.76 -0.76
N PRO A 560 -17.92 -7.25 -1.04
CA PRO A 560 -17.14 -7.70 -2.18
C PRO A 560 -16.83 -9.21 -2.13
N GLY A 561 -17.12 -9.91 -3.22
CA GLY A 561 -16.96 -11.37 -3.34
C GLY A 561 -15.59 -11.83 -3.82
N ARG A 562 -14.76 -10.95 -4.39
CA ARG A 562 -13.44 -11.29 -4.96
C ARG A 562 -12.32 -10.40 -4.42
N THR A 563 -11.68 -10.82 -3.33
CA THR A 563 -10.67 -10.03 -2.60
C THR A 563 -9.21 -10.48 -2.76
N HIS A 564 -8.90 -11.62 -3.42
CA HIS A 564 -7.53 -12.13 -3.58
C HIS A 564 -7.21 -12.55 -5.03
N ALA A 565 -6.05 -12.14 -5.55
CA ALA A 565 -5.57 -12.52 -6.89
C ALA A 565 -4.59 -13.71 -6.87
N SER A 566 -3.91 -13.92 -5.72
CA SER A 566 -2.81 -14.87 -5.52
C SER A 566 -3.26 -16.31 -5.28
N THR A 567 -4.47 -16.53 -4.77
CA THR A 567 -4.97 -17.86 -4.46
C THR A 567 -5.96 -18.32 -5.53
N SER A 568 -5.84 -19.59 -5.91
CA SER A 568 -6.96 -20.36 -6.45
C SER A 568 -8.01 -20.53 -5.34
N SER A 569 -8.56 -19.44 -4.82
CA SER A 569 -9.81 -19.55 -4.10
C SER A 569 -10.84 -19.92 -5.15
N HIS A 570 -11.28 -21.18 -5.10
CA HIS A 570 -12.60 -21.50 -5.61
C HIS A 570 -13.54 -20.39 -5.15
N PRO A 571 -14.50 -19.96 -6.00
CA PRO A 571 -15.57 -19.12 -5.49
C PRO A 571 -16.02 -19.77 -4.18
N ALA A 572 -16.26 -18.97 -3.15
CA ALA A 572 -17.13 -19.41 -2.08
C ALA A 572 -18.48 -19.67 -2.77
N SER A 573 -18.60 -20.81 -3.43
CA SER A 573 -19.85 -21.41 -3.78
C SER A 573 -20.57 -21.41 -2.45
N ALA A 574 -21.73 -20.78 -2.42
CA ALA A 574 -22.74 -21.18 -1.46
C ALA A 574 -23.01 -22.67 -1.76
N GLY A 575 -22.13 -23.52 -1.23
CA GLY A 575 -22.29 -24.95 -1.23
C GLY A 575 -23.56 -25.27 -0.44
N PRO A 576 -24.13 -26.46 -0.64
CA PRO A 576 -25.32 -26.88 0.10
C PRO A 576 -25.08 -26.66 1.59
N ARG A 577 -26.09 -26.11 2.28
CA ARG A 577 -26.09 -25.86 3.73
C ARG A 577 -25.51 -27.10 4.43
N GLY A 578 -24.30 -26.97 4.96
CA GLY A 578 -23.68 -28.03 5.74
C GLY A 578 -24.56 -28.39 6.95
N PRO A 579 -24.41 -29.60 7.52
CA PRO A 579 -25.11 -29.97 8.74
C PRO A 579 -24.86 -28.92 9.84
N GLY A 580 -25.87 -28.66 10.67
CA GLY A 580 -25.74 -27.74 11.81
C GLY A 580 -24.59 -28.15 12.74
N VAL A 581 -23.90 -27.17 13.32
CA VAL A 581 -22.81 -27.41 14.27
C VAL A 581 -23.36 -27.25 15.68
N GLU A 582 -23.42 -28.32 16.46
CA GLU A 582 -23.96 -28.31 17.83
C GLU A 582 -23.01 -27.67 18.84
N ALA A 583 -21.70 -27.79 18.61
CA ALA A 583 -20.67 -27.22 19.46
C ALA A 583 -19.48 -26.73 18.63
N LEU A 584 -18.97 -25.55 18.95
CA LEU A 584 -17.86 -24.91 18.26
C LEU A 584 -16.88 -24.31 19.27
N ARG A 585 -15.60 -24.62 19.09
CA ARG A 585 -14.50 -24.02 19.85
C ARG A 585 -13.91 -22.85 19.05
N PRO A 586 -14.03 -21.61 19.54
CA PRO A 586 -13.40 -20.46 18.88
C PRO A 586 -11.89 -20.65 18.78
N HIS A 587 -11.29 -20.18 17.68
CA HIS A 587 -9.84 -20.19 17.55
C HIS A 587 -9.16 -19.24 18.54
N THR A 588 -7.87 -19.43 18.78
CA THR A 588 -7.09 -18.62 19.73
C THR A 588 -6.94 -17.15 19.35
N TRP A 589 -7.37 -16.72 18.17
CA TRP A 589 -7.44 -15.31 17.76
C TRP A 589 -8.86 -14.74 17.76
N VAL A 590 -9.84 -15.54 18.16
CA VAL A 590 -11.23 -15.12 18.36
C VAL A 590 -11.47 -14.99 19.86
N ARG A 591 -11.83 -13.78 20.31
CA ARG A 591 -12.05 -13.48 21.73
C ARG A 591 -13.49 -13.07 21.98
N VAL A 592 -14.02 -13.39 23.15
CA VAL A 592 -15.33 -12.88 23.57
C VAL A 592 -15.14 -11.50 24.15
N ALA A 593 -15.91 -10.53 23.66
CA ALA A 593 -15.92 -9.19 24.21
C ALA A 593 -16.45 -9.22 25.65
N PRO A 594 -15.73 -8.64 26.63
CA PRO A 594 -16.20 -8.58 28.00
C PRO A 594 -17.46 -7.69 28.09
N PRO A 595 -18.27 -7.83 29.15
CA PRO A 595 -19.44 -6.96 29.36
C PRO A 595 -19.10 -5.46 29.39
N SER A 596 -17.91 -5.10 29.86
CA SER A 596 -17.41 -3.72 29.81
C SER A 596 -17.19 -3.19 28.40
N ALA A 597 -17.13 -4.07 27.39
CA ALA A 597 -16.89 -3.75 25.99
C ALA A 597 -18.09 -4.08 25.07
N ASP A 598 -19.25 -4.47 25.63
CA ASP A 598 -20.47 -4.70 24.86
C ASP A 598 -21.70 -4.35 25.70
N ASP A 599 -22.30 -3.21 25.40
CA ASP A 599 -23.50 -2.70 26.09
C ASP A 599 -24.72 -3.65 25.97
N ARG A 600 -24.66 -4.65 25.07
CA ARG A 600 -25.70 -5.69 24.90
C ARG A 600 -25.23 -7.07 25.35
N ALA A 601 -24.20 -7.17 26.17
CA ALA A 601 -23.66 -8.46 26.66
C ALA A 601 -24.68 -9.30 27.44
N ALA A 602 -25.76 -8.69 27.94
CA ALA A 602 -26.88 -9.39 28.59
C ALA A 602 -27.73 -10.20 27.59
N ASP A 603 -27.86 -9.75 26.34
CA ASP A 603 -28.73 -10.35 25.32
C ASP A 603 -27.95 -11.22 24.32
N ARG A 604 -26.66 -10.94 24.16
CA ARG A 604 -25.80 -11.60 23.17
C ARG A 604 -24.42 -11.95 23.71
N VAL A 605 -23.79 -12.92 23.05
CA VAL A 605 -22.35 -13.18 23.10
C VAL A 605 -21.74 -12.51 21.88
N THR A 606 -20.83 -11.56 22.09
CA THR A 606 -20.10 -10.90 20.99
C THR A 606 -18.71 -11.49 20.88
N LEU A 607 -18.41 -12.12 19.74
CA LEU A 607 -17.07 -12.61 19.40
C LEU A 607 -16.36 -11.57 18.53
N ALA A 608 -15.09 -11.33 18.79
CA ALA A 608 -14.20 -10.56 17.94
C ALA A 608 -13.16 -11.49 17.31
N ASP A 609 -13.18 -11.66 15.99
CA ASP A 609 -12.05 -12.17 15.22
C ASP A 609 -11.05 -11.03 15.05
N LEU A 610 -10.04 -11.05 15.93
CA LEU A 610 -9.07 -9.95 16.10
C LEU A 610 -8.14 -9.80 14.89
N VAL A 611 -7.96 -10.85 14.09
CA VAL A 611 -7.05 -10.84 12.94
C VAL A 611 -7.77 -10.39 11.67
N ARG A 612 -9.07 -10.65 11.56
CA ARG A 612 -9.92 -10.15 10.46
C ARG A 612 -10.66 -8.87 10.79
N GLU A 613 -10.51 -8.36 12.00
CA GLU A 613 -11.17 -7.15 12.50
C GLU A 613 -12.70 -7.25 12.35
N ARG A 614 -13.26 -8.42 12.69
CA ARG A 614 -14.70 -8.72 12.54
C ARG A 614 -15.34 -9.05 13.87
N PHE A 615 -16.55 -8.54 14.06
CA PHE A 615 -17.39 -8.87 15.22
C PHE A 615 -18.57 -9.74 14.81
N TYR A 616 -18.87 -10.75 15.62
CA TYR A 616 -20.02 -11.64 15.45
C TYR A 616 -20.91 -11.55 16.69
N ALA A 617 -22.16 -11.14 16.51
CA ALA A 617 -23.15 -11.09 17.58
C ALA A 617 -24.02 -12.36 17.56
N LEU A 618 -23.98 -13.13 18.64
CA LEU A 618 -24.75 -14.37 18.81
C LEU A 618 -25.80 -14.18 19.90
N PRO A 619 -27.11 -14.32 19.62
CA PRO A 619 -28.14 -14.21 20.65
C PRO A 619 -27.97 -15.29 21.73
N ARG A 620 -28.01 -14.92 23.01
CA ARG A 620 -27.91 -15.87 24.14
C ARG A 620 -29.08 -16.86 24.21
N ALA A 621 -30.22 -16.50 23.60
CA ALA A 621 -31.35 -17.41 23.41
C ALA A 621 -31.02 -18.59 22.49
N ASP A 622 -30.10 -18.40 21.54
CA ASP A 622 -29.75 -19.39 20.51
C ASP A 622 -28.40 -20.09 20.80
N VAL A 623 -27.47 -19.42 21.50
CA VAL A 623 -26.11 -19.93 21.76
C VAL A 623 -25.70 -19.69 23.23
N GLU A 624 -25.15 -20.71 23.86
CA GLU A 624 -24.49 -20.62 25.16
C GLU A 624 -22.97 -20.59 25.02
N GLN A 625 -22.31 -19.75 25.82
CA GLN A 625 -20.88 -19.83 26.05
C GLN A 625 -20.62 -20.48 27.41
N ARG A 626 -19.91 -21.60 27.39
CA ARG A 626 -19.48 -22.32 28.59
C ARG A 626 -18.25 -21.65 29.23
N PRO A 627 -17.97 -21.92 30.53
CA PRO A 627 -16.80 -21.38 31.22
C PRO A 627 -15.44 -21.74 30.58
N ASP A 628 -15.35 -22.87 29.88
CA ASP A 628 -14.17 -23.32 29.14
C ASP A 628 -14.05 -22.67 27.74
N GLY A 629 -14.92 -21.72 27.41
CA GLY A 629 -14.94 -21.00 26.14
C GLY A 629 -15.66 -21.73 25.00
N LEU A 630 -16.18 -22.93 25.23
CA LEU A 630 -16.94 -23.67 24.21
C LEU A 630 -18.29 -23.00 23.93
N LEU A 631 -18.64 -22.83 22.65
CA LEU A 631 -19.95 -22.36 22.22
C LEU A 631 -20.84 -23.56 21.90
N THR A 632 -22.03 -23.62 22.49
CA THR A 632 -23.01 -24.69 22.27
C THR A 632 -24.35 -24.14 21.80
N ALA A 633 -24.94 -24.76 20.79
CA ALA A 633 -26.25 -24.39 20.29
C ALA A 633 -27.35 -24.75 21.31
N ARG A 634 -28.31 -23.84 21.51
CA ARG A 634 -29.55 -24.07 22.27
C ARG A 634 -30.73 -24.36 21.36
N THR A 635 -30.65 -23.90 20.12
CA THR A 635 -31.71 -23.99 19.12
C THR A 635 -31.11 -24.40 17.77
N GLU A 636 -31.95 -24.85 16.85
CA GLU A 636 -31.54 -25.12 15.47
C GLU A 636 -31.01 -23.86 14.77
N ARG A 637 -31.51 -22.68 15.15
CA ARG A 637 -30.95 -21.39 14.71
C ARG A 637 -29.53 -21.21 15.25
N GLY A 638 -29.29 -21.56 16.51
CA GLY A 638 -27.95 -21.64 17.11
C GLY A 638 -27.01 -22.53 16.31
N SER A 639 -27.42 -23.76 15.99
CA SER A 639 -26.58 -24.71 15.24
C SER A 639 -26.20 -24.18 13.85
N ARG A 640 -27.11 -23.44 13.19
CA ARG A 640 -26.83 -22.75 11.92
C ARG A 640 -25.88 -21.55 12.10
N LEU A 641 -25.98 -20.81 13.20
CA LEU A 641 -25.06 -19.70 13.48
C LEU A 641 -23.64 -20.21 13.75
N LEU A 642 -23.50 -21.31 14.50
CA LEU A 642 -22.20 -21.94 14.73
C LEU A 642 -21.60 -22.52 13.45
N ALA A 643 -22.41 -23.13 12.57
CA ALA A 643 -21.94 -23.57 11.26
C ALA A 643 -21.38 -22.40 10.42
N ARG A 644 -22.07 -21.25 10.41
CA ARG A 644 -21.57 -20.05 9.73
C ARG A 644 -20.26 -19.52 10.32
N LEU A 645 -20.05 -19.64 11.63
CA LEU A 645 -18.78 -19.28 12.27
C LEU A 645 -17.66 -20.24 11.87
N ALA A 646 -17.94 -21.54 11.77
CA ALA A 646 -16.98 -22.53 11.26
C ALA A 646 -16.61 -22.24 9.80
N ASP A 647 -17.60 -21.97 8.94
CA ASP A 647 -17.39 -21.62 7.54
C ASP A 647 -16.59 -20.31 7.38
N ALA A 648 -16.81 -19.35 8.28
CA ALA A 648 -16.02 -18.13 8.35
C ALA A 648 -14.60 -18.38 8.91
N GLY A 649 -14.29 -19.58 9.40
CA GLY A 649 -13.01 -19.91 10.04
C GLY A 649 -12.78 -19.15 11.35
N ALA A 650 -13.85 -18.92 12.12
CA ALA A 650 -13.81 -18.30 13.46
C ALA A 650 -13.67 -19.35 14.59
N GLY A 651 -13.83 -20.63 14.27
CA GLY A 651 -13.57 -21.73 15.20
C GLY A 651 -13.73 -23.09 14.51
N ALA A 652 -13.40 -24.15 15.23
CA ALA A 652 -13.54 -25.52 14.78
C ALA A 652 -14.73 -26.20 15.47
N ALA A 653 -15.47 -27.03 14.74
CA ALA A 653 -16.50 -27.86 15.34
C ALA A 653 -15.87 -28.82 16.35
N ASP A 654 -16.49 -28.98 17.52
CA ASP A 654 -15.98 -29.86 18.56
C ASP A 654 -16.30 -31.33 18.18
N PRO A 655 -15.28 -32.19 17.94
CA PRO A 655 -15.48 -33.55 17.47
C PRO A 655 -16.20 -34.45 18.48
N GLU A 656 -16.20 -34.12 19.77
CA GLU A 656 -16.85 -34.94 20.81
C GLU A 656 -18.38 -34.80 20.82
N ARG A 657 -18.94 -33.79 20.13
CA ARG A 657 -20.40 -33.53 20.08
C ARG A 657 -20.94 -33.33 18.67
N SER A 658 -20.12 -33.48 17.63
CA SER A 658 -20.55 -33.37 16.22
C SER A 658 -21.23 -34.64 15.69
N ALA A 659 -21.18 -35.75 16.44
CA ALA A 659 -21.89 -36.98 16.11
C ALA A 659 -23.24 -37.04 16.83
N SER A 660 -24.33 -36.69 16.13
CA SER A 660 -25.64 -37.23 16.49
C SER A 660 -25.66 -38.70 16.06
N PRO A 661 -25.90 -39.67 16.96
CA PRO A 661 -26.04 -41.05 16.55
C PRO A 661 -27.32 -41.16 15.72
N ALA A 662 -27.17 -41.57 14.45
CA ALA A 662 -28.29 -42.05 13.66
C ALA A 662 -29.08 -43.05 14.52
N ALA A 663 -30.36 -42.76 14.76
CA ALA A 663 -31.24 -43.60 15.54
C ALA A 663 -31.33 -44.99 14.89
N SER A 664 -30.49 -45.92 15.35
CA SER A 664 -30.66 -47.34 15.07
C SER A 664 -31.74 -47.90 15.97
N ALA A 665 -32.75 -48.48 15.34
CA ALA A 665 -33.57 -49.60 15.81
C ALA A 665 -34.25 -49.50 17.19
N ARG A 666 -35.58 -49.44 17.17
CA ARG A 666 -36.40 -50.34 17.98
C ARG A 666 -37.42 -51.04 17.11
N SER A 667 -37.08 -52.27 16.72
CA SER A 667 -38.06 -53.35 16.56
C SER A 667 -38.50 -53.80 17.94
N SER A 668 -39.81 -53.82 18.20
CA SER A 668 -40.53 -54.91 18.91
C SER A 668 -41.91 -54.44 19.37
N SER A 669 -42.93 -54.69 18.55
CA SER A 669 -44.16 -55.43 18.90
C SER A 669 -45.03 -55.54 17.65
#